data_AF-A0A843YCY0-F1
#
_entry.id   AF-A0A843YCY0-F1
#
_cell.length_a   1.000
_cell.length_b   1.000
_cell.length_c   1.000
_cell.angle_alpha   90.00
_cell.angle_beta   90.00
_cell.angle_gamma   90.00
#
_symmetry.space_group_name_H-M   'P 1'
#
loop_
_entity.id
_entity.type
_entity.pdbx_description
1 polymer ?
#
loop_
_entity_poly.entity_id
_entity_poly.type
_entity_poly.pdbx_seq_one_letter_code
_entity_poly.pdbx_strand_id
1 'polypeptide(L)'
;MSKHRQILLAGATHLAPVIGLWLTAGAAAALTLVEVQEKSAPQNVAVVIGIQEYDHIESLNNTRQDAESVATMLREFGYSVFDGYDLDKRGVEQLLRAAALNIRSQDQLFFYYAGHGVQMGRRNYLLTRDAALRDIHDLPFQSITLDQVSAILGGKAAQQILMLDSCRENPVPTAKVTAELGAELYEARQGFDVFRPPLNTLVAFSTSPGDTALDGEPGENSPYTAAVLRQFSQATSDDAMSVLSRIRQDVLTATEQRQLPWESSTLTNKAYVRPIASVAPVSVPQTQPKALPERLSINAPLGRALELASELEPYIDGQIDATLVSAPQNGHSTVNVASDGALSLIYRPNLQDQSATLGATPLTDEFTIRLAQAGTPQDVTVDLKLTPADCDMLAGDLLDLQGVGFHRFPNEIDLPAAEQACMAASEAQPKIGRFQYQLGRVYQGQGRLEDAYNAFDDAQKLGHIRANNALAYLHIAPNIDRNAVPIPMDEDRATSYWEQGIKAGDPFAMHALGKRLLRDEDVVKKRRGFDLLSRALELGHTYSMNELGVYYLWSKTDAQPERGLSYLNASAERGDIFGVANLAYAHRDGLAGLTADAEHAYDLFAQASAGGHPFAPSAIGRLIMAKKLDGQSPADALHWYDIGLTRGDGWGGANGAWIALNPLSGSIPRAEGITRAAKALVLSNSGAQEAALKLIKAQSSTDIDAATQFILKGLGADIQVDGQFGPASRRAFDQIAEQAGLATAAPSDKIDRLREAARLHFALNPVRQDLF
;
A
#
# COMPACT_ATOMS: atom_id res chain seq x y z
N MET A 1 21.58 -48.61 16.18
CA MET A 1 22.77 -49.49 16.00
C MET A 1 22.83 -49.95 14.54
N SER A 2 23.94 -50.52 14.07
CA SER A 2 24.30 -50.58 12.64
C SER A 2 24.22 -51.99 12.01
N LYS A 3 24.40 -52.04 10.66
CA LYS A 3 24.55 -53.19 9.75
C LYS A 3 23.25 -53.89 9.35
N HIS A 4 23.01 -54.37 8.13
CA HIS A 4 23.55 -54.25 6.74
C HIS A 4 23.07 -55.54 6.03
N ARG A 5 22.59 -55.48 4.77
CA ARG A 5 22.63 -56.58 3.79
C ARG A 5 22.48 -56.02 2.35
N GLN A 6 22.89 -56.80 1.34
CA GLN A 6 23.29 -56.33 0.00
C GLN A 6 23.29 -57.51 -1.02
N ILE A 7 23.24 -57.28 -2.36
CA ILE A 7 23.64 -58.19 -3.50
C ILE A 7 22.70 -59.42 -3.76
N LEU A 8 22.18 -59.84 -4.94
CA LEU A 8 22.10 -59.44 -6.39
C LEU A 8 20.58 -59.39 -6.83
N LEU A 9 20.07 -58.97 -8.01
CA LEU A 9 20.56 -58.59 -9.37
C LEU A 9 20.59 -59.69 -10.48
N ALA A 10 19.44 -59.97 -11.14
CA ALA A 10 19.23 -60.54 -12.51
C ALA A 10 17.70 -60.58 -12.83
N GLY A 11 17.14 -60.54 -14.06
CA GLY A 11 17.68 -60.28 -15.41
C GLY A 11 16.70 -60.76 -16.54
N ALA A 12 16.63 -60.04 -17.68
CA ALA A 12 15.90 -60.39 -18.94
C ALA A 12 14.34 -60.34 -18.93
N THR A 13 13.57 -60.03 -20.00
CA THR A 13 13.86 -59.48 -21.36
C THR A 13 12.59 -58.90 -22.06
N HIS A 14 12.79 -57.94 -22.97
CA HIS A 14 11.96 -57.55 -24.15
C HIS A 14 10.41 -57.46 -24.08
N LEU A 15 9.87 -56.28 -24.35
CA LEU A 15 9.40 -55.88 -25.69
C LEU A 15 9.09 -54.37 -25.77
N ALA A 16 9.14 -53.80 -26.98
CA ALA A 16 8.74 -52.42 -27.27
C ALA A 16 7.68 -52.42 -28.41
N PRO A 17 6.99 -51.30 -28.61
CA PRO A 17 7.03 -50.70 -29.94
C PRO A 17 7.45 -49.22 -29.93
N VAL A 18 7.87 -48.73 -31.10
CA VAL A 18 8.38 -47.38 -31.31
C VAL A 18 7.25 -46.40 -31.64
N ILE A 19 7.23 -45.24 -30.98
CA ILE A 19 6.64 -44.01 -31.52
C ILE A 19 7.74 -42.95 -31.49
N GLY A 20 8.20 -42.53 -32.66
CA GLY A 20 9.23 -41.49 -32.79
C GLY A 20 8.59 -40.11 -32.88
N LEU A 21 8.81 -39.25 -31.90
CA LEU A 21 8.63 -37.81 -32.02
C LEU A 21 10.01 -37.14 -32.09
N TRP A 22 10.22 -36.29 -33.09
CA TRP A 22 11.43 -35.48 -33.19
C TRP A 22 11.37 -34.32 -32.19
N LEU A 23 11.83 -34.56 -30.97
CA LEU A 23 12.16 -33.48 -30.04
C LEU A 23 13.44 -32.78 -30.51
N THR A 24 13.29 -31.78 -31.37
CA THR A 24 14.30 -30.73 -31.52
C THR A 24 14.44 -30.01 -30.19
N ALA A 25 15.47 -30.37 -29.43
CA ALA A 25 15.74 -29.80 -28.11
C ALA A 25 16.22 -28.34 -28.22
N GLY A 26 15.27 -27.44 -28.45
CA GLY A 26 15.43 -26.00 -28.24
C GLY A 26 15.56 -25.73 -26.74
N ALA A 27 16.74 -26.01 -26.19
CA ALA A 27 17.09 -25.70 -24.81
C ALA A 27 17.24 -24.17 -24.67
N ALA A 28 16.10 -23.48 -24.55
CA ALA A 28 16.06 -22.12 -24.04
C ALA A 28 16.61 -22.15 -22.60
N ALA A 29 17.85 -21.69 -22.43
CA ALA A 29 18.41 -21.48 -21.10
C ALA A 29 17.57 -20.38 -20.44
N ALA A 30 16.79 -20.75 -19.43
CA ALA A 30 16.06 -19.78 -18.63
C ALA A 30 17.08 -18.92 -17.87
N LEU A 31 17.27 -17.67 -18.31
CA LEU A 31 18.18 -16.75 -17.66
C LEU A 31 17.63 -16.42 -16.26
N THR A 32 18.34 -16.86 -15.23
CA THR A 32 18.04 -16.53 -13.84
C THR A 32 18.60 -15.15 -13.50
N LEU A 33 18.05 -14.11 -14.13
CA LEU A 33 18.21 -12.73 -13.66
C LEU A 33 17.56 -12.62 -12.28
N VAL A 34 18.36 -12.30 -11.26
CA VAL A 34 17.92 -12.29 -9.87
C VAL A 34 17.56 -10.87 -9.45
N GLU A 35 16.31 -10.65 -9.07
CA GLU A 35 15.93 -9.46 -8.30
C GLU A 35 16.63 -9.52 -6.93
N VAL A 36 17.47 -8.53 -6.63
CA VAL A 36 18.45 -8.63 -5.55
C VAL A 36 17.84 -8.27 -4.19
N GLN A 37 17.68 -9.27 -3.32
CA GLN A 37 17.57 -9.04 -1.88
C GLN A 37 18.88 -8.41 -1.37
N GLU A 38 18.79 -7.19 -0.85
CA GLU A 38 19.96 -6.35 -0.62
C GLU A 38 20.98 -6.90 0.38
N LYS A 39 22.24 -6.93 -0.06
CA LYS A 39 23.41 -7.05 0.81
C LYS A 39 24.60 -6.20 0.33
N SER A 40 24.30 -5.11 -0.37
CA SER A 40 25.26 -4.15 -0.93
C SER A 40 25.77 -3.16 0.13
N ALA A 41 26.85 -2.44 -0.22
CA ALA A 41 27.46 -1.41 0.62
C ALA A 41 26.52 -0.20 0.89
N PRO A 42 26.83 0.65 1.89
CA PRO A 42 26.09 1.91 2.12
C PRO A 42 25.98 2.76 0.85
N GLN A 43 24.80 3.33 0.61
CA GLN A 43 24.44 4.04 -0.62
C GLN A 43 23.51 5.19 -0.21
N ASN A 44 24.04 6.42 -0.20
CA ASN A 44 23.27 7.57 0.24
C ASN A 44 22.11 7.85 -0.74
N VAL A 45 20.98 8.28 -0.20
CA VAL A 45 19.74 8.51 -0.95
C VAL A 45 19.37 9.98 -0.87
N ALA A 46 19.00 10.56 -2.01
CA ALA A 46 18.46 11.91 -2.05
C ALA A 46 17.03 11.92 -2.59
N VAL A 47 16.24 12.87 -2.11
CA VAL A 47 14.91 13.20 -2.62
C VAL A 47 14.89 14.69 -2.94
N VAL A 48 14.59 15.06 -4.18
CA VAL A 48 14.75 16.43 -4.67
C VAL A 48 13.50 16.87 -5.42
N ILE A 49 12.73 17.80 -4.84
CA ILE A 49 11.45 18.25 -5.37
C ILE A 49 11.56 19.72 -5.78
N GLY A 50 11.13 20.06 -6.99
CA GLY A 50 10.98 21.45 -7.45
C GLY A 50 9.59 21.68 -8.01
N ILE A 51 8.77 22.47 -7.33
CA ILE A 51 7.44 22.87 -7.83
C ILE A 51 7.52 24.33 -8.26
N GLN A 52 7.35 24.57 -9.55
CA GLN A 52 7.39 25.90 -10.16
C GLN A 52 6.02 26.27 -10.71
N GLU A 53 5.43 25.37 -11.51
CA GLU A 53 4.09 25.58 -12.05
C GLU A 53 3.01 25.12 -11.06
N TYR A 54 2.06 26.01 -10.79
CA TYR A 54 0.92 25.77 -9.91
C TYR A 54 -0.39 26.01 -10.66
N ASP A 55 -1.35 25.08 -10.54
CA ASP A 55 -2.59 25.14 -11.31
C ASP A 55 -3.63 26.11 -10.72
N HIS A 56 -3.46 26.52 -9.46
CA HIS A 56 -4.45 27.29 -8.67
C HIS A 56 -3.88 28.45 -7.84
N ILE A 57 -2.55 28.62 -7.78
CA ILE A 57 -1.85 29.74 -7.12
C ILE A 57 -0.77 30.29 -8.06
N GLU A 58 -0.06 31.35 -7.67
CA GLU A 58 0.94 32.01 -8.51
C GLU A 58 2.19 31.11 -8.74
N SER A 59 2.50 30.80 -10.01
CA SER A 59 3.73 30.08 -10.39
C SER A 59 4.99 30.86 -10.00
N LEU A 60 6.06 30.12 -9.68
CA LEU A 60 7.39 30.67 -9.38
C LEU A 60 8.26 30.70 -10.65
N ASN A 61 9.45 31.30 -10.58
CA ASN A 61 10.28 31.56 -11.78
C ASN A 61 11.45 30.58 -11.99
N ASN A 62 11.89 29.90 -10.93
CA ASN A 62 13.24 29.31 -10.90
C ASN A 62 13.34 27.98 -10.12
N THR A 63 12.36 27.64 -9.29
CA THR A 63 12.43 26.51 -8.33
C THR A 63 12.62 25.15 -8.99
N ARG A 64 12.24 25.02 -10.26
CA ARG A 64 12.52 23.86 -11.11
C ARG A 64 14.01 23.74 -11.42
N GLN A 65 14.62 24.84 -11.86
CA GLN A 65 16.05 24.95 -12.19
C GLN A 65 16.94 24.75 -10.95
N ASP A 66 16.50 25.26 -9.79
CA ASP A 66 17.15 25.02 -8.49
C ASP A 66 17.22 23.51 -8.18
N ALA A 67 16.08 22.83 -8.26
CA ALA A 67 15.97 21.41 -7.95
C ALA A 67 16.72 20.53 -8.96
N GLU A 68 16.69 20.85 -10.27
CA GLU A 68 17.52 20.17 -11.28
C GLU A 68 19.03 20.33 -11.01
N SER A 69 19.46 21.53 -10.60
CA SER A 69 20.86 21.80 -10.25
C SER A 69 21.30 21.01 -9.01
N VAL A 70 20.48 20.98 -7.95
CA VAL A 70 20.77 20.25 -6.70
C VAL A 70 20.75 18.74 -6.92
N ALA A 71 19.80 18.22 -7.71
CA ALA A 71 19.76 16.80 -8.09
C ALA A 71 21.03 16.38 -8.83
N THR A 72 21.53 17.22 -9.73
CA THR A 72 22.78 16.98 -10.48
C THR A 72 23.99 16.93 -9.55
N MET A 73 24.17 17.91 -8.67
CA MET A 73 25.26 17.92 -7.67
C MET A 73 25.25 16.67 -6.78
N LEU A 74 24.08 16.20 -6.36
CA LEU A 74 23.96 15.01 -5.50
C LEU A 74 24.27 13.72 -6.28
N ARG A 75 23.93 13.64 -7.57
CA ARG A 75 24.37 12.54 -8.45
C ARG A 75 25.90 12.50 -8.57
N GLU A 76 26.55 13.64 -8.77
CA GLU A 76 28.02 13.75 -8.80
C GLU A 76 28.69 13.34 -7.46
N PHE A 77 27.97 13.49 -6.33
CA PHE A 77 28.43 13.01 -5.02
C PHE A 77 28.09 11.53 -4.76
N GLY A 78 27.53 10.80 -5.73
CA GLY A 78 27.25 9.37 -5.63
C GLY A 78 25.93 9.01 -4.94
N TYR A 79 24.99 9.94 -4.82
CA TYR A 79 23.66 9.63 -4.28
C TYR A 79 22.79 8.89 -5.30
N SER A 80 21.94 8.00 -4.80
CA SER A 80 20.73 7.58 -5.53
C SER A 80 19.68 8.68 -5.38
N VAL A 81 19.54 9.53 -6.42
CA VAL A 81 18.68 10.72 -6.40
C VAL A 81 17.33 10.42 -7.04
N PHE A 82 16.28 10.48 -6.22
CA PHE A 82 14.87 10.46 -6.60
C PHE A 82 14.36 11.89 -6.72
N ASP A 83 14.29 12.40 -7.93
CA ASP A 83 13.86 13.78 -8.23
C ASP A 83 12.50 13.85 -8.93
N GLY A 84 11.84 15.00 -8.81
CA GLY A 84 10.52 15.21 -9.37
C GLY A 84 10.15 16.69 -9.44
N TYR A 85 9.53 17.07 -10.55
CA TYR A 85 9.29 18.46 -10.92
C TYR A 85 7.81 18.69 -11.24
N ASP A 86 7.26 19.81 -10.75
CA ASP A 86 5.88 20.25 -11.02
C ASP A 86 4.83 19.15 -10.73
N LEU A 87 5.07 18.37 -9.67
CA LEU A 87 4.27 17.21 -9.29
C LEU A 87 2.97 17.60 -8.55
N ASP A 88 1.89 16.91 -8.89
CA ASP A 88 0.67 16.88 -8.08
C ASP A 88 0.87 16.10 -6.77
N LYS A 89 -0.11 16.14 -5.85
CA LYS A 89 -0.06 15.39 -4.59
C LYS A 89 0.22 13.91 -4.79
N ARG A 90 -0.34 13.27 -5.83
CA ARG A 90 -0.19 11.83 -6.09
C ARG A 90 1.23 11.49 -6.56
N GLY A 91 1.82 12.31 -7.41
CA GLY A 91 3.20 12.21 -7.86
C GLY A 91 4.19 12.41 -6.71
N VAL A 92 3.95 13.36 -5.81
CA VAL A 92 4.77 13.55 -4.61
C VAL A 92 4.65 12.36 -3.65
N GLU A 93 3.44 11.84 -3.39
CA GLU A 93 3.24 10.61 -2.61
C GLU A 93 3.95 9.40 -3.23
N GLN A 94 3.93 9.26 -4.57
CA GLN A 94 4.67 8.22 -5.30
C GLN A 94 6.18 8.37 -5.14
N LEU A 95 6.74 9.58 -5.28
CA LEU A 95 8.16 9.84 -5.11
C LEU A 95 8.64 9.54 -3.68
N LEU A 96 7.86 9.96 -2.67
CA LEU A 96 8.12 9.65 -1.27
C LEU A 96 8.06 8.14 -0.99
N ARG A 97 7.10 7.40 -1.59
CA ARG A 97 7.11 5.93 -1.57
C ARG A 97 8.40 5.39 -2.21
N ALA A 98 8.72 5.74 -3.44
CA ALA A 98 9.91 5.24 -4.16
C ALA A 98 11.22 5.44 -3.37
N ALA A 99 11.40 6.62 -2.78
CA ALA A 99 12.56 6.94 -1.95
C ALA A 99 12.58 6.17 -0.61
N ALA A 100 11.45 6.09 0.11
CA ALA A 100 11.33 5.35 1.38
C ALA A 100 11.70 3.87 1.26
N LEU A 101 11.77 3.34 0.03
CA LEU A 101 12.02 1.94 -0.31
C LEU A 101 13.47 1.64 -0.67
N ASN A 102 14.30 2.68 -0.83
CA ASN A 102 15.72 2.55 -1.12
C ASN A 102 16.61 3.06 0.05
N ILE A 103 16.03 3.63 1.11
CA ILE A 103 16.72 4.06 2.33
C ILE A 103 16.82 2.89 3.32
N ARG A 104 18.03 2.57 3.77
CA ARG A 104 18.31 1.49 4.73
C ARG A 104 18.95 2.06 6.00
N SER A 105 19.12 1.20 7.00
CA SER A 105 19.59 1.53 8.35
C SER A 105 20.97 2.18 8.47
N GLN A 106 21.75 2.20 7.38
CA GLN A 106 23.14 2.66 7.33
C GLN A 106 23.35 3.83 6.37
N ASP A 107 22.33 4.25 5.63
CA ASP A 107 22.44 5.28 4.60
C ASP A 107 22.18 6.69 5.18
N GLN A 108 22.76 7.70 4.55
CA GLN A 108 22.41 9.11 4.79
C GLN A 108 21.32 9.54 3.81
N LEU A 109 20.29 10.20 4.33
CA LEU A 109 19.25 10.85 3.53
C LEU A 109 19.59 12.33 3.29
N PHE A 110 19.38 12.80 2.06
CA PHE A 110 19.34 14.23 1.72
C PHE A 110 17.99 14.59 1.09
N PHE A 111 17.15 15.35 1.77
CA PHE A 111 15.89 15.88 1.22
C PHE A 111 16.10 17.34 0.79
N TYR A 112 15.63 17.68 -0.40
CA TYR A 112 15.57 19.04 -0.91
C TYR A 112 14.16 19.34 -1.45
N TYR A 113 13.64 20.52 -1.14
CA TYR A 113 12.42 21.04 -1.75
C TYR A 113 12.59 22.52 -2.09
N ALA A 114 12.20 22.89 -3.31
CA ALA A 114 11.99 24.27 -3.74
C ALA A 114 10.55 24.48 -4.22
N GLY A 115 9.90 25.55 -3.76
CA GLY A 115 8.49 25.83 -4.06
C GLY A 115 7.79 26.64 -2.97
N HIS A 116 6.48 26.83 -3.09
CA HIS A 116 5.68 27.49 -2.04
C HIS A 116 5.64 26.66 -0.76
N GLY A 117 5.92 27.32 0.37
CA GLY A 117 5.86 26.74 1.72
C GLY A 117 4.90 27.53 2.60
N VAL A 118 4.19 26.83 3.49
CA VAL A 118 3.23 27.41 4.43
C VAL A 118 3.50 26.90 5.84
N GLN A 119 3.68 27.78 6.81
CA GLN A 119 3.80 27.37 8.22
C GLN A 119 2.47 27.54 8.97
N MET A 120 2.00 26.47 9.63
CA MET A 120 0.86 26.53 10.57
C MET A 120 1.22 25.86 11.89
N GLY A 121 1.29 26.65 12.97
CA GLY A 121 1.82 26.19 14.25
C GLY A 121 3.29 25.77 14.11
N ARG A 122 3.62 24.55 14.56
CA ARG A 122 4.98 23.98 14.40
C ARG A 122 5.24 23.27 13.07
N ARG A 123 4.20 22.99 12.28
CA ARG A 123 4.28 22.21 11.03
C ARG A 123 4.60 23.10 9.84
N ASN A 124 5.48 22.61 8.97
CA ASN A 124 5.83 23.24 7.70
C ASN A 124 5.21 22.39 6.58
N TYR A 125 4.26 22.98 5.86
CA TYR A 125 3.56 22.39 4.73
C TYR A 125 4.24 22.83 3.44
N LEU A 126 4.46 21.91 2.50
CA LEU A 126 5.12 22.11 1.22
C LEU A 126 4.07 21.86 0.13
N LEU A 127 3.70 22.90 -0.63
CA LEU A 127 2.56 22.87 -1.53
C LEU A 127 2.86 22.12 -2.83
N THR A 128 1.95 21.27 -3.26
CA THR A 128 2.04 20.54 -4.54
C THR A 128 1.40 21.36 -5.67
N ARG A 129 1.68 21.01 -6.93
CA ARG A 129 1.21 21.77 -8.11
C ARG A 129 -0.30 22.01 -8.11
N ASP A 130 -1.05 21.00 -7.69
CA ASP A 130 -2.51 20.92 -7.66
C ASP A 130 -3.15 21.69 -6.48
N ALA A 131 -2.38 22.42 -5.68
CA ALA A 131 -2.80 22.98 -4.38
C ALA A 131 -4.01 23.94 -4.41
N ALA A 132 -5.21 23.39 -4.34
CA ALA A 132 -6.49 24.11 -4.27
C ALA A 132 -6.85 24.53 -2.83
N LEU A 133 -6.20 25.55 -2.28
CA LEU A 133 -6.45 26.03 -0.91
C LEU A 133 -7.69 26.94 -0.81
N ARG A 134 -8.87 26.38 -0.54
CA ARG A 134 -10.11 27.15 -0.28
C ARG A 134 -10.24 27.50 1.19
N ASP A 135 -9.93 26.54 2.06
CA ASP A 135 -9.93 26.69 3.52
C ASP A 135 -8.78 25.92 4.20
N ILE A 136 -8.75 25.94 5.53
CA ILE A 136 -7.65 25.37 6.33
C ILE A 136 -7.69 23.83 6.45
N HIS A 137 -8.81 23.20 6.08
CA HIS A 137 -9.00 21.75 6.06
C HIS A 137 -8.61 21.12 4.72
N ASP A 138 -8.40 21.90 3.66
CA ASP A 138 -7.81 21.44 2.40
C ASP A 138 -6.31 21.10 2.55
N LEU A 139 -5.58 21.83 3.41
CA LEU A 139 -4.11 21.74 3.53
C LEU A 139 -3.51 20.31 3.54
N PRO A 140 -3.99 19.34 4.34
CA PRO A 140 -3.40 18.00 4.39
C PRO A 140 -3.47 17.21 3.08
N PHE A 141 -4.36 17.60 2.17
CA PHE A 141 -4.56 16.97 0.87
C PHE A 141 -3.83 17.73 -0.25
N GLN A 142 -3.67 19.05 -0.08
CA GLN A 142 -3.08 19.99 -1.04
C GLN A 142 -1.58 20.27 -0.79
N SER A 143 -0.96 19.55 0.14
CA SER A 143 0.45 19.72 0.53
C SER A 143 0.96 18.50 1.32
N ILE A 144 2.28 18.31 1.40
CA ILE A 144 2.95 17.38 2.34
C ILE A 144 3.54 18.15 3.53
N THR A 145 3.82 17.54 4.69
CA THR A 145 4.60 18.22 5.76
C THR A 145 6.01 17.67 5.96
N LEU A 146 6.93 18.58 6.27
CA LEU A 146 8.32 18.27 6.63
C LEU A 146 8.41 17.26 7.77
N ASP A 147 7.54 17.39 8.78
CA ASP A 147 7.42 16.50 9.93
C ASP A 147 7.18 15.04 9.47
N GLN A 148 6.24 14.84 8.54
CA GLN A 148 5.93 13.52 7.99
C GLN A 148 7.04 13.01 7.05
N VAL A 149 7.61 13.85 6.17
CA VAL A 149 8.76 13.50 5.32
C VAL A 149 9.93 12.97 6.16
N SER A 150 10.28 13.69 7.23
CA SER A 150 11.34 13.29 8.17
C SER A 150 11.02 11.99 8.92
N ALA A 151 9.75 11.76 9.27
CA ALA A 151 9.30 10.54 9.96
C ALA A 151 9.06 9.33 9.03
N ILE A 152 8.95 9.55 7.71
CA ILE A 152 8.78 8.51 6.68
C ILE A 152 10.14 8.07 6.14
N LEU A 153 10.92 9.02 5.63
CA LEU A 153 12.22 8.76 5.00
C LEU A 153 13.33 8.61 6.06
N GLY A 154 13.45 9.62 6.93
CA GLY A 154 14.48 9.71 7.96
C GLY A 154 14.31 8.74 9.13
N GLY A 155 13.11 8.14 9.30
CA GLY A 155 12.85 7.09 10.29
C GLY A 155 13.63 5.79 10.05
N LYS A 156 14.19 5.60 8.85
CA LYS A 156 15.08 4.47 8.50
C LYS A 156 16.56 4.85 8.49
N ALA A 157 16.88 6.05 8.01
CA ALA A 157 18.26 6.50 7.76
C ALA A 157 19.11 6.56 9.04
N ALA A 158 20.43 6.40 8.90
CA ALA A 158 21.36 6.61 10.02
C ALA A 158 21.47 8.10 10.42
N GLN A 159 21.27 8.97 9.43
CA GLN A 159 21.31 10.43 9.52
C GLN A 159 20.50 11.04 8.36
N GLN A 160 19.88 12.20 8.58
CA GLN A 160 19.10 12.91 7.57
C GLN A 160 19.47 14.41 7.52
N ILE A 161 19.57 14.95 6.32
CA ILE A 161 19.75 16.38 6.03
C ILE A 161 18.54 16.82 5.22
N LEU A 162 17.81 17.83 5.68
CA LEU A 162 16.63 18.38 5.03
C LEU A 162 16.92 19.85 4.68
N MET A 163 16.80 20.24 3.41
CA MET A 163 17.03 21.62 2.96
C MET A 163 15.81 22.14 2.21
N LEU A 164 15.31 23.31 2.62
CA LEU A 164 14.09 23.92 2.06
C LEU A 164 14.41 25.30 1.49
N ASP A 165 14.20 25.46 0.18
CA ASP A 165 14.17 26.76 -0.48
C ASP A 165 12.72 27.18 -0.75
N SER A 166 12.07 27.64 0.32
CA SER A 166 10.63 27.91 0.34
C SER A 166 10.29 29.03 1.31
N CYS A 167 9.33 29.87 0.93
CA CYS A 167 8.72 30.88 1.81
C CYS A 167 8.09 30.24 3.06
N ARG A 168 7.87 31.04 4.11
CA ARG A 168 7.24 30.61 5.37
C ARG A 168 6.04 31.47 5.79
N GLU A 169 5.50 32.24 4.85
CA GLU A 169 4.29 33.04 5.04
C GLU A 169 3.02 32.14 5.07
N ASN A 170 1.88 32.73 5.44
CA ASN A 170 0.59 32.05 5.37
C ASN A 170 -0.31 32.76 4.32
N PRO A 171 -0.51 32.17 3.13
CA PRO A 171 -1.31 32.77 2.05
C PRO A 171 -2.83 32.76 2.33
N VAL A 172 -3.29 32.22 3.45
CA VAL A 172 -4.70 32.19 3.86
C VAL A 172 -4.93 33.14 5.06
N PRO A 173 -4.92 34.47 4.87
CA PRO A 173 -5.00 35.45 5.96
C PRO A 173 -6.31 35.37 6.77
N THR A 174 -7.38 34.86 6.16
CA THR A 174 -8.70 34.68 6.78
C THR A 174 -8.75 33.58 7.85
N ALA A 175 -7.80 32.63 7.84
CA ALA A 175 -7.80 31.47 8.74
C ALA A 175 -7.44 31.78 10.21
N LYS A 176 -7.33 33.06 10.58
CA LYS A 176 -7.00 33.50 11.96
C LYS A 176 -8.16 33.39 12.96
N VAL A 177 -9.34 32.88 12.58
CA VAL A 177 -10.60 33.07 13.35
C VAL A 177 -11.40 31.78 13.63
N THR A 178 -10.76 30.62 13.81
CA THR A 178 -11.40 29.40 14.40
C THR A 178 -10.46 28.55 15.28
N ALA A 179 -9.29 29.08 15.68
CA ALA A 179 -8.27 28.34 16.44
C ALA A 179 -8.64 27.91 17.87
N GLU A 180 -9.83 28.27 18.37
CA GLU A 180 -10.25 28.05 19.77
C GLU A 180 -10.99 26.71 20.00
N LEU A 181 -11.28 25.94 18.95
CA LEU A 181 -12.01 24.66 19.03
C LEU A 181 -11.09 23.45 18.72
N GLY A 182 -10.71 22.68 19.76
CA GLY A 182 -10.01 21.40 19.61
C GLY A 182 -8.52 21.37 19.98
N ALA A 183 -8.08 22.21 20.92
CA ALA A 183 -6.66 22.45 21.26
C ALA A 183 -5.82 21.27 21.81
N GLU A 184 -6.37 20.06 21.91
CA GLU A 184 -5.64 18.83 22.28
C GLU A 184 -5.16 18.00 21.08
N LEU A 185 -5.84 18.12 19.92
CA LEU A 185 -5.47 17.49 18.65
C LEU A 185 -5.10 18.48 17.54
N TYR A 186 -5.58 19.73 17.61
CA TYR A 186 -4.97 20.84 16.88
C TYR A 186 -3.95 21.53 17.79
N GLU A 187 -2.69 21.58 17.38
CA GLU A 187 -1.63 22.26 18.15
C GLU A 187 -1.63 23.78 17.88
N ALA A 188 -2.81 24.38 17.86
CA ALA A 188 -3.07 25.80 17.63
C ALA A 188 -2.77 26.66 18.88
N ARG A 189 -1.62 26.44 19.51
CA ARG A 189 -1.09 27.37 20.51
C ARG A 189 -0.53 28.59 19.80
N GLN A 190 -1.02 29.79 20.14
CA GLN A 190 -0.31 31.02 19.80
C GLN A 190 0.98 31.10 20.62
N GLY A 191 2.13 31.10 19.92
CA GLY A 191 3.46 31.15 20.51
C GLY A 191 4.51 30.62 19.55
N PHE A 192 5.77 31.02 19.74
CA PHE A 192 6.89 30.54 18.94
C PHE A 192 7.17 29.06 19.24
N ASP A 193 6.73 28.16 18.36
CA ASP A 193 7.07 26.74 18.42
C ASP A 193 7.92 26.37 17.20
N VAL A 194 9.13 25.86 17.45
CA VAL A 194 10.14 25.57 16.43
C VAL A 194 10.06 24.09 16.06
N PHE A 195 10.15 23.77 14.78
CA PHE A 195 10.22 22.38 14.33
C PHE A 195 11.35 21.63 15.06
N ARG A 196 10.99 20.54 15.75
CA ARG A 196 11.91 19.69 16.50
C ARG A 196 12.10 18.39 15.72
N PRO A 197 13.16 18.28 14.90
CA PRO A 197 13.35 17.08 14.11
C PRO A 197 13.72 15.87 15.01
N PRO A 198 13.60 14.63 14.49
CA PRO A 198 14.12 13.43 15.14
C PRO A 198 15.62 13.53 15.44
N LEU A 199 16.17 12.64 16.28
CA LEU A 199 17.63 12.54 16.47
C LEU A 199 18.37 12.29 15.14
N ASN A 200 19.64 12.71 15.06
CA ASN A 200 20.48 12.61 13.86
C ASN A 200 19.92 13.34 12.62
N THR A 201 19.27 14.49 12.83
CA THR A 201 18.72 15.32 11.76
C THR A 201 19.39 16.69 11.70
N LEU A 202 19.59 17.18 10.49
CA LEU A 202 19.89 18.57 10.17
C LEU A 202 18.76 19.12 9.31
N VAL A 203 18.27 20.32 9.62
CA VAL A 203 17.29 21.05 8.81
C VAL A 203 17.85 22.43 8.50
N ALA A 204 17.88 22.82 7.24
CA ALA A 204 18.20 24.17 6.79
C ALA A 204 17.06 24.76 5.98
N PHE A 205 16.84 26.06 6.15
CA PHE A 205 15.83 26.87 5.48
C PHE A 205 16.53 28.02 4.76
N SER A 206 16.07 28.39 3.57
CA SER A 206 16.65 29.51 2.82
C SER A 206 16.37 30.88 3.42
N THR A 207 15.39 31.00 4.31
CA THR A 207 15.03 32.24 4.99
C THR A 207 14.65 32.01 6.46
N SER A 208 14.45 33.09 7.19
CA SER A 208 14.20 33.09 8.64
C SER A 208 12.73 32.84 9.00
N PRO A 209 12.40 32.50 10.27
CA PRO A 209 11.05 32.09 10.65
C PRO A 209 10.01 33.21 10.50
N GLY A 210 9.14 33.08 9.50
CA GLY A 210 8.08 34.04 9.17
C GLY A 210 8.43 35.01 8.02
N ASP A 211 9.65 34.90 7.46
CA ASP A 211 10.09 35.68 6.32
C ASP A 211 9.85 34.95 4.98
N THR A 212 9.97 35.70 3.89
CA THR A 212 9.88 35.23 2.50
C THR A 212 11.27 34.83 1.98
N ALA A 213 11.34 33.90 1.02
CA ALA A 213 12.55 33.64 0.23
C ALA A 213 12.59 34.58 -0.98
N LEU A 214 13.73 34.68 -1.68
CA LEU A 214 13.85 35.42 -2.94
C LEU A 214 14.17 34.45 -4.08
N ASP A 215 13.32 34.38 -5.10
CA ASP A 215 13.51 33.58 -6.33
C ASP A 215 14.79 33.98 -7.10
N GLY A 216 15.23 35.24 -7.00
CA GLY A 216 16.32 35.78 -7.83
C GLY A 216 15.82 36.32 -9.18
N GLU A 217 16.65 36.23 -10.21
CA GLU A 217 16.33 36.68 -11.56
C GLU A 217 15.85 35.50 -12.45
N PRO A 218 14.85 35.68 -13.32
CA PRO A 218 14.31 34.58 -14.13
C PRO A 218 15.37 33.91 -15.03
N GLY A 219 15.52 32.59 -14.87
CA GLY A 219 16.49 31.78 -15.61
C GLY A 219 17.83 31.56 -14.90
N GLU A 220 18.04 32.11 -13.71
CA GLU A 220 19.15 31.74 -12.81
C GLU A 220 18.64 30.91 -11.61
N ASN A 221 19.57 30.28 -10.87
CA ASN A 221 19.24 29.63 -9.59
C ASN A 221 19.02 30.71 -8.50
N SER A 222 18.24 30.40 -7.46
CA SER A 222 17.99 31.32 -6.34
C SER A 222 19.30 31.74 -5.66
N PRO A 223 19.34 32.89 -4.96
CA PRO A 223 20.51 33.30 -4.19
C PRO A 223 20.94 32.26 -3.15
N TYR A 224 19.99 31.50 -2.59
CA TYR A 224 20.26 30.40 -1.67
C TYR A 224 20.85 29.19 -2.40
N THR A 225 20.20 28.73 -3.47
CA THR A 225 20.62 27.53 -4.19
C THR A 225 21.95 27.74 -4.93
N ALA A 226 22.17 28.91 -5.51
CA ALA A 226 23.47 29.30 -6.06
C ALA A 226 24.60 29.29 -4.99
N ALA A 227 24.28 29.60 -3.72
CA ALA A 227 25.22 29.49 -2.61
C ALA A 227 25.42 28.04 -2.15
N VAL A 228 24.34 27.24 -2.04
CA VAL A 228 24.37 25.80 -1.72
C VAL A 228 25.29 25.05 -2.69
N LEU A 229 25.04 25.18 -3.99
CA LEU A 229 25.79 24.51 -5.06
C LEU A 229 27.28 24.87 -5.01
N ARG A 230 27.60 26.18 -4.93
CA ARG A 230 28.97 26.68 -4.83
C ARG A 230 29.70 26.13 -3.60
N GLN A 231 29.09 26.23 -2.43
CA GLN A 231 29.75 25.93 -1.15
C GLN A 231 29.94 24.43 -0.93
N PHE A 232 28.97 23.58 -1.31
CA PHE A 232 29.14 22.13 -1.20
C PHE A 232 30.08 21.55 -2.27
N SER A 233 30.10 22.09 -3.49
CA SER A 233 31.05 21.64 -4.53
C SER A 233 32.52 21.91 -4.15
N GLN A 234 32.77 23.00 -3.42
CA GLN A 234 34.11 23.35 -2.90
C GLN A 234 34.47 22.60 -1.59
N ALA A 235 33.47 22.21 -0.79
CA ALA A 235 33.65 21.57 0.52
C ALA A 235 33.93 20.06 0.41
N THR A 236 35.15 19.68 0.03
CA THR A 236 35.54 18.28 -0.14
C THR A 236 35.72 17.48 1.17
N SER A 237 35.89 18.15 2.32
CA SER A 237 36.15 17.51 3.62
C SER A 237 35.48 18.16 4.83
N ASP A 238 34.61 19.16 4.63
CA ASP A 238 33.94 19.88 5.70
C ASP A 238 32.60 19.24 6.07
N ASP A 239 32.20 19.35 7.34
CA ASP A 239 30.85 18.97 7.75
C ASP A 239 29.79 20.00 7.34
N ALA A 240 28.55 19.54 7.17
CA ALA A 240 27.44 20.33 6.66
C ALA A 240 27.16 21.60 7.48
N MET A 241 27.33 21.56 8.81
CA MET A 241 27.18 22.74 9.68
C MET A 241 28.21 23.84 9.34
N SER A 242 29.46 23.43 9.10
CA SER A 242 30.55 24.33 8.71
C SER A 242 30.31 24.96 7.34
N VAL A 243 29.71 24.21 6.40
CA VAL A 243 29.33 24.72 5.07
C VAL A 243 28.11 25.65 5.13
N LEU A 244 27.07 25.30 5.89
CA LEU A 244 25.85 26.13 6.06
C LEU A 244 26.16 27.53 6.59
N SER A 245 27.14 27.67 7.49
CA SER A 245 27.58 28.98 7.97
C SER A 245 28.09 29.89 6.84
N ARG A 246 28.78 29.32 5.84
CA ARG A 246 29.27 30.04 4.65
C ARG A 246 28.14 30.32 3.65
N ILE A 247 27.22 29.36 3.46
CA ILE A 247 26.00 29.55 2.65
C ILE A 247 25.20 30.76 3.17
N ARG A 248 25.02 30.87 4.50
CA ARG A 248 24.35 32.04 5.11
C ARG A 248 25.07 33.35 4.80
N GLN A 249 26.40 33.39 4.91
CA GLN A 249 27.19 34.58 4.61
C GLN A 249 27.05 34.99 3.14
N ASP A 250 27.15 34.03 2.22
CA ASP A 250 27.01 34.24 0.79
C ASP A 250 25.62 34.82 0.43
N VAL A 251 24.54 34.27 0.98
CA VAL A 251 23.15 34.75 0.74
C VAL A 251 22.93 36.13 1.33
N LEU A 252 23.41 36.39 2.54
CA LEU A 252 23.36 37.72 3.16
C LEU A 252 24.07 38.78 2.31
N THR A 253 25.19 38.42 1.67
CA THR A 253 25.88 39.32 0.73
C THR A 253 25.11 39.47 -0.58
N ALA A 254 24.68 38.38 -1.21
CA ALA A 254 23.99 38.39 -2.51
C ALA A 254 22.62 39.09 -2.48
N THR A 255 21.92 39.07 -1.34
CA THR A 255 20.56 39.63 -1.21
C THR A 255 20.53 41.03 -0.59
N GLU A 256 21.68 41.66 -0.36
CA GLU A 256 21.81 42.94 0.36
C GLU A 256 21.19 42.89 1.78
N GLN A 257 21.48 41.83 2.51
CA GLN A 257 20.93 41.51 3.85
C GLN A 257 19.41 41.25 3.91
N ARG A 258 18.71 41.17 2.77
CA ARG A 258 17.24 40.93 2.75
C ARG A 258 16.83 39.51 3.10
N GLN A 259 17.70 38.52 2.94
CA GLN A 259 17.40 37.11 3.21
C GLN A 259 18.45 36.51 4.16
N LEU A 260 17.98 35.85 5.23
CA LEU A 260 18.81 35.27 6.29
C LEU A 260 18.52 33.77 6.44
N PRO A 261 19.35 32.88 5.83
CA PRO A 261 19.21 31.44 6.00
C PRO A 261 19.36 30.98 7.45
N TRP A 262 18.58 29.95 7.81
CA TRP A 262 18.42 29.46 9.18
C TRP A 262 18.48 27.94 9.27
N GLU A 263 19.03 27.38 10.35
CA GLU A 263 19.13 25.93 10.55
C GLU A 263 18.73 25.45 11.97
N SER A 264 18.44 24.15 12.08
CA SER A 264 18.12 23.43 13.30
C SER A 264 18.77 22.04 13.24
N SER A 265 19.36 21.57 14.35
CA SER A 265 20.18 20.36 14.33
C SER A 265 20.06 19.53 15.61
N THR A 266 19.96 18.21 15.42
CA THR A 266 19.99 17.15 16.44
C THR A 266 21.06 16.10 16.11
N LEU A 267 22.02 16.46 15.26
CA LEU A 267 23.15 15.63 14.86
C LEU A 267 24.02 15.23 16.06
N THR A 268 24.12 13.93 16.36
CA THR A 268 25.08 13.41 17.36
C THR A 268 26.47 13.17 16.79
N ASN A 269 26.57 13.01 15.46
CA ASN A 269 27.81 12.84 14.70
C ASN A 269 27.87 13.89 13.58
N LYS A 270 29.07 14.20 13.08
CA LYS A 270 29.22 15.08 11.91
C LYS A 270 28.45 14.53 10.70
N ALA A 271 27.87 15.44 9.93
CA ALA A 271 27.18 15.14 8.68
C ALA A 271 28.02 15.63 7.50
N TYR A 272 28.12 14.84 6.43
CA TYR A 272 28.93 15.17 5.26
C TYR A 272 28.08 15.03 4.00
N VAL A 273 27.79 16.15 3.32
CA VAL A 273 26.98 16.10 2.10
C VAL A 273 27.70 15.33 0.99
N ARG A 274 29.03 15.49 0.85
CA ARG A 274 29.84 14.59 0.03
C ARG A 274 30.28 13.37 0.85
N PRO A 275 29.97 12.12 0.45
CA PRO A 275 30.36 10.93 1.22
C PRO A 275 31.88 10.73 1.21
N ILE A 276 32.43 10.27 2.33
CA ILE A 276 33.84 9.83 2.40
C ILE A 276 33.89 8.33 2.08
N ALA A 277 34.53 7.97 0.97
CA ALA A 277 34.61 6.59 0.50
C ALA A 277 35.35 5.68 1.51
N SER A 278 34.83 4.46 1.72
CA SER A 278 35.40 3.43 2.58
C SER A 278 35.44 2.09 1.83
N VAL A 279 36.56 1.37 1.92
CA VAL A 279 36.88 0.24 1.02
C VAL A 279 37.41 -0.96 1.83
N ALA A 280 36.94 -2.17 1.50
CA ALA A 280 37.41 -3.44 2.08
C ALA A 280 37.38 -4.58 1.03
N PRO A 281 38.44 -5.43 0.86
CA PRO A 281 38.54 -6.36 -0.28
C PRO A 281 38.56 -7.86 0.06
N VAL A 282 38.08 -8.72 -0.86
CA VAL A 282 38.37 -10.17 -1.02
C VAL A 282 38.22 -10.55 -2.51
N SER A 283 38.92 -11.56 -3.04
CA SER A 283 38.98 -11.88 -4.48
C SER A 283 38.88 -13.39 -4.84
N VAL A 284 38.37 -13.70 -6.05
CA VAL A 284 38.41 -15.02 -6.75
C VAL A 284 38.33 -14.80 -8.30
N PRO A 285 38.40 -15.81 -9.21
CA PRO A 285 39.18 -15.68 -10.45
C PRO A 285 38.40 -15.62 -11.79
N GLN A 286 39.13 -15.29 -12.86
CA GLN A 286 38.65 -15.01 -14.22
C GLN A 286 38.44 -16.24 -15.13
N THR A 287 37.59 -16.07 -16.15
CA THR A 287 37.48 -16.89 -17.37
C THR A 287 37.54 -15.99 -18.61
N GLN A 288 37.98 -16.52 -19.76
CA GLN A 288 38.18 -15.71 -20.98
C GLN A 288 36.85 -15.26 -21.61
N PRO A 289 36.68 -13.97 -21.94
CA PRO A 289 35.41 -13.40 -22.40
C PRO A 289 35.21 -13.40 -23.93
N LYS A 290 34.01 -13.00 -24.34
CA LYS A 290 33.61 -12.71 -25.72
C LYS A 290 33.86 -11.25 -26.07
N ALA A 291 33.87 -10.93 -27.37
CA ALA A 291 33.90 -9.54 -27.84
C ALA A 291 32.62 -8.79 -27.45
N LEU A 292 32.79 -7.57 -26.91
CA LEU A 292 31.73 -6.70 -26.39
C LEU A 292 30.83 -6.14 -27.52
N PRO A 293 29.49 -6.23 -27.43
CA PRO A 293 28.59 -5.77 -28.49
C PRO A 293 28.34 -4.25 -28.43
N GLU A 294 27.87 -3.66 -29.53
CA GLU A 294 27.43 -2.24 -29.57
C GLU A 294 26.06 -2.04 -28.88
N ARG A 295 25.17 -3.03 -28.98
CA ARG A 295 23.89 -3.09 -28.25
C ARG A 295 23.72 -4.42 -27.53
N LEU A 296 23.22 -4.38 -26.29
CA LEU A 296 22.91 -5.56 -25.48
C LEU A 296 21.44 -5.53 -25.09
N SER A 297 20.63 -6.42 -25.68
CA SER A 297 19.19 -6.48 -25.41
C SER A 297 18.85 -7.49 -24.32
N ILE A 298 18.40 -6.99 -23.15
CA ILE A 298 18.10 -7.78 -21.96
C ILE A 298 16.58 -7.90 -21.79
N ASN A 299 16.09 -9.14 -21.67
CA ASN A 299 14.68 -9.43 -21.41
C ASN A 299 14.59 -10.08 -20.02
N ALA A 300 13.84 -9.48 -19.08
CA ALA A 300 13.79 -9.93 -17.70
C ALA A 300 12.37 -9.87 -17.11
N PRO A 301 12.11 -10.53 -15.96
CA PRO A 301 10.98 -10.21 -15.11
C PRO A 301 11.04 -8.75 -14.66
N LEU A 302 9.89 -8.09 -14.48
CA LEU A 302 9.83 -6.79 -13.82
C LEU A 302 10.12 -6.99 -12.33
N GLY A 303 11.25 -6.46 -11.89
CA GLY A 303 11.66 -6.41 -10.48
C GLY A 303 11.99 -4.97 -10.07
N ARG A 304 12.05 -4.72 -8.76
CA ARG A 304 12.23 -3.39 -8.19
C ARG A 304 13.69 -2.90 -8.22
N ALA A 305 14.62 -3.85 -8.23
CA ALA A 305 16.04 -3.63 -8.48
C ALA A 305 16.63 -4.87 -9.18
N LEU A 306 17.13 -4.68 -10.39
CA LEU A 306 17.71 -5.74 -11.23
C LEU A 306 19.21 -5.51 -11.34
N GLU A 307 20.02 -6.50 -10.93
CA GLU A 307 21.47 -6.48 -11.12
C GLU A 307 21.80 -7.09 -12.49
N LEU A 308 22.19 -6.23 -13.42
CA LEU A 308 22.41 -6.55 -14.83
C LEU A 308 23.87 -6.86 -15.15
N ALA A 309 24.80 -6.72 -14.20
CA ALA A 309 26.23 -6.99 -14.42
C ALA A 309 26.48 -8.42 -14.92
N SER A 310 25.68 -9.40 -14.48
CA SER A 310 25.78 -10.80 -14.93
C SER A 310 25.50 -11.02 -16.42
N GLU A 311 24.80 -10.09 -17.10
CA GLU A 311 24.63 -10.11 -18.57
C GLU A 311 25.85 -9.52 -19.29
N LEU A 312 26.68 -8.75 -18.59
CA LEU A 312 27.91 -8.13 -19.11
C LEU A 312 29.18 -8.94 -18.77
N GLU A 313 29.19 -9.68 -17.66
CA GLU A 313 30.26 -10.62 -17.25
C GLU A 313 30.82 -11.47 -18.42
N PRO A 314 30.01 -12.04 -19.34
CA PRO A 314 30.52 -12.85 -20.46
C PRO A 314 31.38 -12.08 -21.49
N TYR A 315 31.44 -10.76 -21.38
CA TYR A 315 32.16 -9.84 -22.29
C TYR A 315 33.28 -9.04 -21.59
N ILE A 316 33.50 -9.24 -20.29
CA ILE A 316 34.44 -8.45 -19.47
C ILE A 316 35.79 -9.16 -19.35
N ASP A 317 36.89 -8.47 -19.73
CA ASP A 317 38.27 -8.91 -19.47
C ASP A 317 39.00 -7.97 -18.50
N GLY A 318 39.92 -8.53 -17.72
CA GLY A 318 40.88 -7.78 -16.90
C GLY A 318 40.25 -6.86 -15.85
N GLN A 319 40.89 -5.70 -15.66
CA GLN A 319 40.28 -4.55 -14.99
C GLN A 319 39.55 -3.70 -16.03
N ILE A 320 38.38 -3.18 -15.63
CA ILE A 320 37.55 -2.27 -16.40
C ILE A 320 37.33 -0.97 -15.65
N ASP A 321 37.15 0.13 -16.37
CA ASP A 321 36.38 1.28 -15.87
C ASP A 321 34.99 1.23 -16.51
N ALA A 322 33.94 1.56 -15.74
CA ALA A 322 32.57 1.63 -16.24
C ALA A 322 31.90 2.93 -15.78
N THR A 323 31.32 3.69 -16.72
CA THR A 323 30.55 4.90 -16.42
C THR A 323 29.24 4.94 -17.19
N LEU A 324 28.24 5.62 -16.64
CA LEU A 324 26.98 5.90 -17.32
C LEU A 324 27.17 7.08 -18.29
N VAL A 325 26.81 6.91 -19.56
CA VAL A 325 26.93 7.94 -20.61
C VAL A 325 25.60 8.63 -20.85
N SER A 326 24.51 7.87 -20.88
CA SER A 326 23.14 8.37 -20.88
C SER A 326 22.36 7.67 -19.76
N ALA A 327 21.48 8.41 -19.09
CA ALA A 327 20.58 7.84 -18.11
C ALA A 327 19.37 7.17 -18.80
N PRO A 328 18.80 6.10 -18.21
CA PRO A 328 17.49 5.57 -18.60
C PRO A 328 16.38 6.62 -18.49
N GLN A 329 15.30 6.43 -19.26
CA GLN A 329 14.13 7.31 -19.28
C GLN A 329 13.06 6.88 -18.27
N ASN A 330 12.91 5.58 -18.04
CA ASN A 330 11.84 4.97 -17.26
C ASN A 330 12.36 4.34 -15.95
N GLY A 331 13.53 4.77 -15.48
CA GLY A 331 14.19 4.26 -14.28
C GLY A 331 15.46 5.01 -13.92
N HIS A 332 16.30 4.37 -13.10
CA HIS A 332 17.63 4.83 -12.72
C HIS A 332 18.63 3.67 -12.77
N SER A 333 19.72 3.83 -13.51
CA SER A 333 20.86 2.88 -13.54
C SER A 333 21.99 3.40 -12.66
N THR A 334 22.46 2.61 -11.69
CA THR A 334 23.69 2.88 -10.94
C THR A 334 24.79 1.93 -11.41
N VAL A 335 25.78 2.47 -12.13
CA VAL A 335 27.00 1.78 -12.55
C VAL A 335 28.07 1.96 -11.46
N ASN A 336 28.64 0.86 -10.96
CA ASN A 336 29.83 0.89 -10.10
C ASN A 336 30.81 -0.20 -10.54
N VAL A 337 32.10 0.10 -10.58
CA VAL A 337 33.14 -0.94 -10.60
C VAL A 337 33.81 -0.96 -9.24
N ALA A 338 33.86 -2.13 -8.60
CA ALA A 338 34.64 -2.34 -7.39
C ALA A 338 36.14 -2.39 -7.71
N SER A 339 36.99 -2.17 -6.70
CA SER A 339 38.45 -2.05 -6.89
C SER A 339 39.17 -3.35 -7.32
N ASP A 340 38.46 -4.47 -7.37
CA ASP A 340 38.89 -5.76 -7.92
C ASP A 340 38.50 -5.95 -9.40
N GLY A 341 37.70 -5.05 -9.98
CA GLY A 341 37.17 -5.13 -11.34
C GLY A 341 35.73 -5.66 -11.43
N ALA A 342 35.09 -6.03 -10.31
CA ALA A 342 33.71 -6.51 -10.34
C ALA A 342 32.74 -5.37 -10.70
N LEU A 343 31.94 -5.57 -11.76
CA LEU A 343 30.87 -4.66 -12.15
C LEU A 343 29.63 -4.87 -11.27
N SER A 344 28.97 -3.79 -10.90
CA SER A 344 27.58 -3.76 -10.47
C SER A 344 26.82 -2.75 -11.35
N LEU A 345 25.73 -3.22 -11.94
CA LEU A 345 24.86 -2.45 -12.84
C LEU A 345 23.42 -2.65 -12.36
N ILE A 346 23.05 -1.93 -11.30
CA ILE A 346 21.70 -2.02 -10.74
C ILE A 346 20.79 -1.04 -11.49
N TYR A 347 19.82 -1.58 -12.22
CA TYR A 347 18.70 -0.82 -12.77
C TYR A 347 17.50 -0.88 -11.81
N ARG A 348 16.87 0.28 -11.56
CA ARG A 348 15.64 0.42 -10.76
C ARG A 348 14.57 1.12 -11.61
N PRO A 349 13.44 0.49 -11.96
CA PRO A 349 12.38 1.14 -12.73
C PRO A 349 11.62 2.19 -11.92
N ASN A 350 11.12 3.21 -12.60
CA ASN A 350 10.22 4.25 -12.07
C ASN A 350 8.79 3.70 -12.02
N LEU A 351 8.50 2.91 -10.99
CA LEU A 351 7.23 2.23 -10.78
C LEU A 351 6.14 3.20 -10.28
N GLN A 352 4.92 3.04 -10.76
CA GLN A 352 3.73 3.78 -10.33
C GLN A 352 2.61 2.83 -9.88
N ASP A 353 1.88 3.18 -8.83
CA ASP A 353 0.69 2.45 -8.39
C ASP A 353 -0.44 2.58 -9.43
N GLN A 354 -0.76 1.49 -10.14
CA GLN A 354 -1.80 1.44 -11.17
C GLN A 354 -2.68 0.18 -11.03
N SER A 355 -3.99 0.34 -11.21
CA SER A 355 -4.92 -0.81 -11.22
C SER A 355 -4.61 -1.69 -12.42
N ALA A 356 -4.39 -2.98 -12.16
CA ALA A 356 -3.89 -3.92 -13.14
C ALA A 356 -4.95 -4.21 -14.22
N THR A 357 -4.74 -3.71 -15.44
CA THR A 357 -5.56 -4.09 -16.60
C THR A 357 -4.95 -5.29 -17.32
N LEU A 358 -5.79 -6.17 -17.88
CA LEU A 358 -5.32 -7.35 -18.61
C LEU A 358 -4.58 -6.93 -19.89
N GLY A 359 -3.33 -7.37 -20.02
CA GLY A 359 -2.47 -7.04 -21.17
C GLY A 359 -1.53 -5.84 -20.97
N ALA A 360 -1.10 -5.55 -19.73
CA ALA A 360 -0.10 -4.52 -19.45
C ALA A 360 1.18 -4.69 -20.31
N THR A 361 1.59 -3.61 -20.95
CA THR A 361 2.79 -3.57 -21.79
C THR A 361 4.05 -3.79 -20.95
N PRO A 362 5.00 -4.65 -21.38
CA PRO A 362 6.32 -4.72 -20.75
C PRO A 362 7.01 -3.35 -20.74
N LEU A 363 7.61 -2.98 -19.61
CA LEU A 363 8.35 -1.73 -19.48
C LEU A 363 9.63 -1.81 -20.31
N THR A 364 9.84 -0.85 -21.21
CA THR A 364 11.05 -0.76 -22.05
C THR A 364 11.87 0.46 -21.68
N ASP A 365 13.19 0.31 -21.69
CA ASP A 365 14.12 1.42 -21.40
C ASP A 365 15.41 1.28 -22.21
N GLU A 366 16.14 2.38 -22.38
CA GLU A 366 17.41 2.43 -23.12
C GLU A 366 18.40 3.31 -22.33
N PHE A 367 19.61 2.78 -22.06
CA PHE A 367 20.70 3.57 -21.49
C PHE A 367 22.06 3.10 -22.01
N THR A 368 23.02 4.02 -22.12
CA THR A 368 24.37 3.72 -22.63
C THR A 368 25.38 3.75 -21.49
N ILE A 369 26.18 2.69 -21.39
CA ILE A 369 27.36 2.62 -20.53
C ILE A 369 28.63 2.69 -21.37
N ARG A 370 29.67 3.34 -20.86
CA ARG A 370 31.03 3.29 -21.40
C ARG A 370 31.81 2.28 -20.60
N LEU A 371 32.30 1.24 -21.26
CA LEU A 371 33.18 0.23 -20.69
C LEU A 371 34.58 0.41 -21.28
N ALA A 372 35.57 0.69 -20.44
CA ALA A 372 36.97 0.82 -20.86
C ALA A 372 37.76 -0.42 -20.43
N GLN A 373 38.07 -1.30 -21.40
CA GLN A 373 38.87 -2.50 -21.17
C GLN A 373 40.34 -2.20 -21.51
N ALA A 374 41.24 -2.40 -20.54
CA ALA A 374 42.67 -2.08 -20.67
C ALA A 374 42.95 -0.65 -21.23
N GLY A 375 42.09 0.32 -20.90
CA GLY A 375 42.18 1.70 -21.37
C GLY A 375 41.56 1.99 -22.75
N THR A 376 40.90 1.02 -23.39
CA THR A 376 40.15 1.21 -24.64
C THR A 376 38.66 1.38 -24.35
N PRO A 377 38.08 2.59 -24.43
CA PRO A 377 36.66 2.81 -24.19
C PRO A 377 35.80 2.36 -25.37
N GLN A 378 34.75 1.59 -25.07
CA GLN A 378 33.66 1.26 -25.98
C GLN A 378 32.33 1.60 -25.30
N ASP A 379 31.42 2.22 -26.05
CA ASP A 379 30.06 2.48 -25.60
C ASP A 379 29.16 1.29 -25.94
N VAL A 380 28.31 0.89 -24.98
CA VAL A 380 27.34 -0.20 -25.12
C VAL A 380 25.97 0.35 -24.72
N THR A 381 25.02 0.32 -25.65
CA THR A 381 23.62 0.65 -25.36
C THR A 381 22.92 -0.60 -24.85
N VAL A 382 22.30 -0.51 -23.66
CA VAL A 382 21.54 -1.58 -23.04
C VAL A 382 20.06 -1.36 -23.36
N ASP A 383 19.46 -2.30 -24.09
CA ASP A 383 18.04 -2.29 -24.44
C ASP A 383 17.28 -3.16 -23.43
N LEU A 384 16.54 -2.55 -22.52
CA LEU A 384 15.75 -3.26 -21.52
C LEU A 384 14.33 -3.56 -21.98
N LYS A 385 13.85 -4.76 -21.66
CA LYS A 385 12.43 -5.12 -21.69
C LYS A 385 12.05 -5.95 -20.46
N LEU A 386 11.25 -5.36 -19.58
CA LEU A 386 10.87 -5.91 -18.28
C LEU A 386 9.39 -6.29 -18.25
N THR A 387 9.10 -7.56 -17.98
CA THR A 387 7.72 -8.11 -18.08
C THR A 387 7.17 -8.43 -16.68
N PRO A 388 6.04 -7.85 -16.25
CA PRO A 388 5.43 -8.20 -14.96
C PRO A 388 5.00 -9.67 -14.92
N ALA A 389 5.02 -10.28 -13.74
CA ALA A 389 4.49 -11.63 -13.57
C ALA A 389 2.96 -11.59 -13.49
N ASP A 390 2.27 -12.65 -13.94
CA ASP A 390 0.81 -12.74 -13.83
C ASP A 390 0.33 -12.64 -12.37
N CYS A 391 1.15 -13.06 -11.40
CA CYS A 391 0.87 -12.88 -9.97
C CYS A 391 0.82 -11.40 -9.55
N ASP A 392 1.72 -10.55 -10.06
CA ASP A 392 1.68 -9.11 -9.80
C ASP A 392 0.40 -8.49 -10.41
N MET A 393 -0.01 -8.95 -11.59
CA MET A 393 -1.19 -8.48 -12.33
C MET A 393 -2.54 -8.94 -11.74
N LEU A 394 -2.56 -10.08 -11.04
CA LEU A 394 -3.77 -10.70 -10.50
C LEU A 394 -3.91 -10.52 -8.99
N ALA A 395 -2.81 -10.40 -8.25
CA ALA A 395 -2.79 -10.38 -6.79
C ALA A 395 -1.86 -9.32 -6.16
N GLY A 396 -1.29 -8.38 -6.93
CA GLY A 396 -0.59 -7.22 -6.40
C GLY A 396 -1.47 -6.34 -5.47
N ASP A 397 -0.86 -5.69 -4.48
CA ASP A 397 -1.54 -4.88 -3.46
C ASP A 397 -1.26 -3.38 -3.61
N LEU A 398 -2.23 -2.55 -3.24
CA LEU A 398 -2.15 -1.10 -3.38
C LEU A 398 -1.18 -0.50 -2.34
N LEU A 399 -0.31 0.42 -2.76
CA LEU A 399 0.78 0.98 -1.95
C LEU A 399 1.73 -0.11 -1.41
N ASP A 400 1.83 -1.28 -2.06
CA ASP A 400 2.76 -2.33 -1.61
C ASP A 400 4.20 -1.85 -1.79
N LEU A 401 4.85 -1.67 -0.63
CA LEU A 401 6.23 -1.26 -0.50
C LEU A 401 7.21 -2.21 -1.23
N GLN A 402 6.83 -3.46 -1.48
CA GLN A 402 7.64 -4.41 -2.24
C GLN A 402 6.90 -4.99 -3.47
N GLY A 403 5.81 -4.36 -3.89
CA GLY A 403 5.15 -4.61 -5.17
C GLY A 403 5.83 -3.89 -6.35
N VAL A 404 5.40 -4.24 -7.57
CA VAL A 404 5.89 -3.66 -8.84
C VAL A 404 4.88 -2.69 -9.48
N GLY A 405 4.15 -1.93 -8.65
CA GLY A 405 3.18 -0.91 -9.07
C GLY A 405 1.80 -1.43 -9.49
N PHE A 406 1.69 -2.64 -10.02
CA PHE A 406 0.41 -3.25 -10.34
C PHE A 406 -0.35 -3.68 -9.07
N HIS A 407 -1.64 -3.33 -8.99
CA HIS A 407 -2.51 -3.76 -7.89
C HIS A 407 -3.90 -4.22 -8.35
N ARG A 408 -4.52 -5.05 -7.51
CA ARG A 408 -5.94 -5.39 -7.51
C ARG A 408 -6.54 -5.09 -6.16
N PHE A 409 -7.69 -4.41 -6.13
CA PHE A 409 -8.51 -4.38 -4.92
C PHE A 409 -9.02 -5.79 -4.61
N PRO A 410 -9.26 -6.14 -3.33
CA PRO A 410 -9.77 -7.45 -2.91
C PRO A 410 -10.88 -8.00 -3.83
N ASN A 411 -11.96 -7.23 -4.04
CA ASN A 411 -13.10 -7.61 -4.88
C ASN A 411 -12.78 -7.86 -6.38
N GLU A 412 -11.61 -7.46 -6.88
CA GLU A 412 -11.19 -7.61 -8.28
C GLU A 412 -10.34 -8.86 -8.53
N ILE A 413 -9.80 -9.49 -7.48
CA ILE A 413 -8.90 -10.65 -7.61
C ILE A 413 -9.71 -11.87 -8.08
N ASP A 414 -9.37 -12.39 -9.27
CA ASP A 414 -9.78 -13.72 -9.73
C ASP A 414 -8.99 -14.77 -8.94
N LEU A 415 -9.60 -15.31 -7.89
CA LEU A 415 -8.89 -16.17 -6.92
C LEU A 415 -8.32 -17.46 -7.55
N PRO A 416 -9.04 -18.21 -8.41
CA PRO A 416 -8.47 -19.37 -9.09
C PRO A 416 -7.31 -19.05 -10.05
N ALA A 417 -7.40 -17.97 -10.84
CA ALA A 417 -6.32 -17.58 -11.74
C ALA A 417 -5.09 -17.07 -10.97
N ALA A 418 -5.33 -16.28 -9.92
CA ALA A 418 -4.28 -15.72 -9.09
C ALA A 418 -3.51 -16.79 -8.30
N GLU A 419 -4.18 -17.84 -7.78
CA GLU A 419 -3.52 -18.95 -7.09
C GLU A 419 -2.49 -19.63 -7.99
N GLN A 420 -2.90 -20.00 -9.22
CA GLN A 420 -2.03 -20.65 -10.20
C GLN A 420 -0.84 -19.77 -10.59
N ALA A 421 -1.09 -18.48 -10.86
CA ALA A 421 -0.06 -17.52 -11.22
C ALA A 421 0.95 -17.29 -10.07
N CYS A 422 0.48 -17.18 -8.83
CA CYS A 422 1.33 -16.91 -7.67
C CYS A 422 2.09 -18.12 -7.15
N MET A 423 1.54 -19.34 -7.29
CA MET A 423 2.31 -20.57 -7.10
C MET A 423 3.44 -20.65 -8.13
N ALA A 424 3.15 -20.48 -9.43
CA ALA A 424 4.17 -20.55 -10.48
C ALA A 424 5.27 -19.48 -10.34
N ALA A 425 4.91 -18.25 -9.97
CA ALA A 425 5.88 -17.18 -9.69
C ALA A 425 6.76 -17.50 -8.47
N SER A 426 6.17 -18.07 -7.42
CA SER A 426 6.90 -18.48 -6.20
C SER A 426 7.83 -19.67 -6.44
N GLU A 427 7.45 -20.64 -7.27
CA GLU A 427 8.31 -21.77 -7.67
C GLU A 427 9.48 -21.31 -8.54
N ALA A 428 9.24 -20.39 -9.49
CA ALA A 428 10.27 -19.84 -10.35
C ALA A 428 11.27 -18.93 -9.61
N GLN A 429 10.80 -18.17 -8.61
CA GLN A 429 11.60 -17.15 -7.92
C GLN A 429 11.47 -17.22 -6.38
N PRO A 430 11.85 -18.34 -5.73
CA PRO A 430 11.52 -18.66 -4.33
C PRO A 430 12.22 -17.79 -3.26
N LYS A 431 13.00 -16.78 -3.67
CA LYS A 431 13.59 -15.77 -2.76
C LYS A 431 12.78 -14.47 -2.71
N ILE A 432 11.80 -14.30 -3.60
CA ILE A 432 11.05 -13.05 -3.72
C ILE A 432 9.83 -13.11 -2.80
N GLY A 433 9.90 -12.36 -1.69
CA GLY A 433 8.83 -12.31 -0.68
C GLY A 433 7.48 -11.79 -1.20
N ARG A 434 7.45 -11.00 -2.30
CA ARG A 434 6.18 -10.47 -2.83
C ARG A 434 5.26 -11.56 -3.37
N PHE A 435 5.79 -12.59 -4.03
CA PHE A 435 4.94 -13.66 -4.58
C PHE A 435 4.28 -14.50 -3.48
N GLN A 436 4.99 -14.73 -2.36
CA GLN A 436 4.42 -15.36 -1.17
C GLN A 436 3.37 -14.44 -0.50
N TYR A 437 3.62 -13.13 -0.43
CA TYR A 437 2.64 -12.18 0.10
C TYR A 437 1.37 -12.10 -0.77
N GLN A 438 1.53 -12.01 -2.09
CA GLN A 438 0.44 -11.99 -3.07
C GLN A 438 -0.36 -13.30 -3.04
N LEU A 439 0.32 -14.46 -2.94
CA LEU A 439 -0.33 -15.76 -2.72
C LEU A 439 -1.13 -15.80 -1.40
N GLY A 440 -0.59 -15.21 -0.32
CA GLY A 440 -1.30 -15.06 0.94
C GLY A 440 -2.60 -14.24 0.83
N ARG A 441 -2.63 -13.18 0.01
CA ARG A 441 -3.88 -12.43 -0.29
C ARG A 441 -4.91 -13.33 -0.98
N VAL A 442 -4.48 -14.19 -1.90
CA VAL A 442 -5.37 -15.15 -2.59
C VAL A 442 -5.94 -16.17 -1.60
N TYR A 443 -5.11 -16.79 -0.76
CA TYR A 443 -5.59 -17.72 0.26
C TYR A 443 -6.52 -17.04 1.27
N GLN A 444 -6.26 -15.78 1.65
CA GLN A 444 -7.17 -15.00 2.49
C GLN A 444 -8.52 -14.77 1.79
N GLY A 445 -8.53 -14.35 0.52
CA GLY A 445 -9.76 -14.17 -0.25
C GLY A 445 -10.57 -15.46 -0.44
N GLN A 446 -9.89 -16.62 -0.53
CA GLN A 446 -10.51 -17.95 -0.53
C GLN A 446 -11.02 -18.40 0.85
N GLY A 447 -10.68 -17.71 1.95
CA GLY A 447 -10.99 -18.12 3.32
C GLY A 447 -10.07 -19.22 3.89
N ARG A 448 -8.99 -19.57 3.19
CA ARG A 448 -7.97 -20.53 3.64
C ARG A 448 -6.96 -19.84 4.56
N LEU A 449 -7.43 -19.44 5.73
CA LEU A 449 -6.70 -18.51 6.61
C LEU A 449 -5.39 -19.09 7.18
N GLU A 450 -5.28 -20.41 7.33
CA GLU A 450 -4.03 -21.07 7.73
C GLU A 450 -2.98 -21.05 6.61
N ASP A 451 -3.37 -21.37 5.37
CA ASP A 451 -2.49 -21.23 4.19
C ASP A 451 -2.06 -19.77 3.99
N ALA A 452 -2.99 -18.82 4.18
CA ALA A 452 -2.71 -17.39 4.12
C ALA A 452 -1.68 -16.97 5.19
N TYR A 453 -1.84 -17.43 6.44
CA TYR A 453 -0.89 -17.18 7.52
C TYR A 453 0.51 -17.70 7.15
N ASN A 454 0.60 -18.95 6.67
CA ASN A 454 1.87 -19.56 6.29
C ASN A 454 2.57 -18.81 5.14
N ALA A 455 1.82 -18.41 4.11
CA ALA A 455 2.34 -17.62 2.99
C ALA A 455 2.79 -16.22 3.43
N PHE A 456 2.07 -15.55 4.34
CA PHE A 456 2.49 -14.28 4.92
C PHE A 456 3.71 -14.42 5.85
N ASP A 457 3.83 -15.51 6.60
CA ASP A 457 4.98 -15.80 7.47
C ASP A 457 6.25 -16.08 6.64
N ASP A 458 6.15 -16.86 5.56
CA ASP A 458 7.25 -17.04 4.61
C ASP A 458 7.61 -15.76 3.84
N ALA A 459 6.61 -14.94 3.46
CA ALA A 459 6.87 -13.60 2.93
C ALA A 459 7.63 -12.73 3.93
N GLN A 460 7.25 -12.74 5.21
CA GLN A 460 7.93 -11.98 6.28
C GLN A 460 9.38 -12.45 6.46
N LYS A 461 9.65 -13.76 6.45
CA LYS A 461 11.01 -14.33 6.48
C LYS A 461 11.85 -13.91 5.29
N LEU A 462 11.23 -13.74 4.12
CA LEU A 462 11.84 -13.16 2.91
C LEU A 462 11.87 -11.61 2.92
N GLY A 463 11.60 -10.99 4.07
CA GLY A 463 11.71 -9.55 4.28
C GLY A 463 10.53 -8.73 3.76
N HIS A 464 9.37 -9.33 3.49
CA HIS A 464 8.21 -8.62 2.99
C HIS A 464 7.53 -7.77 4.08
N ILE A 465 7.55 -6.46 3.89
CA ILE A 465 7.16 -5.46 4.87
C ILE A 465 5.64 -5.51 5.13
N ARG A 466 4.82 -5.51 4.07
CA ARG A 466 3.35 -5.55 4.14
C ARG A 466 2.81 -6.82 4.82
N ALA A 467 3.58 -7.92 4.79
CA ALA A 467 3.17 -9.18 5.43
C ALA A 467 3.04 -9.06 6.95
N ASN A 468 3.80 -8.15 7.60
CA ASN A 468 3.64 -7.84 9.02
C ASN A 468 2.20 -7.42 9.36
N ASN A 469 1.60 -6.52 8.56
CA ASN A 469 0.22 -6.08 8.78
C ASN A 469 -0.80 -7.22 8.56
N ALA A 470 -0.55 -8.10 7.59
CA ALA A 470 -1.42 -9.23 7.30
C ALA A 470 -1.41 -10.29 8.44
N LEU A 471 -0.22 -10.67 8.93
CA LEU A 471 -0.04 -11.53 10.10
C LEU A 471 -0.68 -10.92 11.35
N ALA A 472 -0.47 -9.62 11.57
CA ALA A 472 -1.08 -8.89 12.67
C ALA A 472 -2.62 -8.94 12.60
N TYR A 473 -3.20 -8.71 11.42
CA TYR A 473 -4.65 -8.78 11.21
C TYR A 473 -5.20 -10.17 11.51
N LEU A 474 -4.57 -11.25 11.01
CA LEU A 474 -4.99 -12.62 11.30
C LEU A 474 -4.96 -12.98 12.79
N HIS A 475 -4.06 -12.36 13.59
CA HIS A 475 -4.02 -12.55 15.04
C HIS A 475 -5.11 -11.82 15.84
N ILE A 476 -5.86 -10.89 15.24
CA ILE A 476 -6.83 -10.04 15.97
C ILE A 476 -8.18 -9.86 15.27
N ALA A 477 -8.35 -10.44 14.07
CA ALA A 477 -9.62 -10.47 13.35
C ALA A 477 -10.70 -11.21 14.18
N PRO A 478 -11.81 -10.55 14.57
CA PRO A 478 -12.82 -11.11 15.47
C PRO A 478 -13.81 -12.06 14.77
N ASN A 479 -13.77 -12.11 13.43
CA ASN A 479 -14.57 -12.97 12.55
C ASN A 479 -13.99 -14.37 12.35
N ILE A 480 -12.76 -14.64 12.78
CA ILE A 480 -12.12 -15.95 12.65
C ILE A 480 -12.62 -16.90 13.76
N ASP A 481 -13.22 -18.04 13.38
CA ASP A 481 -13.52 -19.11 14.34
C ASP A 481 -12.23 -19.83 14.75
N ARG A 482 -11.70 -19.44 15.91
CA ARG A 482 -10.46 -19.95 16.52
C ARG A 482 -10.53 -21.42 16.94
N ASN A 483 -11.68 -22.08 16.83
CA ASN A 483 -11.81 -23.54 17.01
C ASN A 483 -11.58 -24.30 15.70
N ALA A 484 -11.76 -23.65 14.54
CA ALA A 484 -11.57 -24.22 13.22
C ALA A 484 -10.24 -23.79 12.58
N VAL A 485 -9.76 -22.56 12.87
CA VAL A 485 -8.51 -22.00 12.36
C VAL A 485 -7.51 -21.87 13.52
N PRO A 486 -6.36 -22.59 13.51
CA PRO A 486 -5.45 -22.71 14.66
C PRO A 486 -4.57 -21.48 14.95
N ILE A 487 -4.90 -20.31 14.40
CA ILE A 487 -4.22 -19.04 14.65
C ILE A 487 -4.80 -18.44 15.94
N PRO A 488 -4.05 -18.25 17.03
CA PRO A 488 -4.58 -17.72 18.28
C PRO A 488 -4.88 -16.20 18.21
N MET A 489 -5.82 -15.75 19.05
CA MET A 489 -6.00 -14.32 19.34
C MET A 489 -4.78 -13.82 20.13
N ASP A 490 -4.04 -12.85 19.60
CA ASP A 490 -2.77 -12.37 20.20
C ASP A 490 -2.51 -10.88 19.86
N GLU A 491 -2.99 -9.98 20.73
CA GLU A 491 -2.88 -8.53 20.53
C GLU A 491 -1.44 -8.00 20.71
N ASP A 492 -0.66 -8.61 21.61
CA ASP A 492 0.75 -8.24 21.83
C ASP A 492 1.59 -8.58 20.59
N ARG A 493 1.38 -9.75 19.99
CA ARG A 493 2.08 -10.16 18.76
C ARG A 493 1.62 -9.36 17.55
N ALA A 494 0.32 -9.09 17.41
CA ALA A 494 -0.18 -8.20 16.36
C ALA A 494 0.42 -6.79 16.48
N THR A 495 0.53 -6.25 17.70
CA THR A 495 1.23 -4.99 17.97
C THR A 495 2.71 -5.07 17.61
N SER A 496 3.40 -6.16 17.99
CA SER A 496 4.80 -6.40 17.65
C SER A 496 5.05 -6.43 16.13
N TYR A 497 4.15 -7.07 15.36
CA TYR A 497 4.20 -7.04 13.90
C TYR A 497 3.92 -5.65 13.34
N TRP A 498 2.92 -4.90 13.82
CA TRP A 498 2.68 -3.53 13.37
C TRP A 498 3.87 -2.61 13.67
N GLU A 499 4.52 -2.70 14.83
CA GLU A 499 5.72 -1.91 15.14
C GLU A 499 6.89 -2.21 14.19
N GLN A 500 7.04 -3.48 13.78
CA GLN A 500 8.02 -3.87 12.75
C GLN A 500 7.66 -3.26 11.37
N GLY A 501 6.39 -3.33 10.96
CA GLY A 501 5.89 -2.69 9.74
C GLY A 501 6.09 -1.17 9.74
N ILE A 502 5.73 -0.50 10.84
CA ILE A 502 5.88 0.95 11.03
C ILE A 502 7.35 1.38 10.97
N LYS A 503 8.26 0.63 11.61
CA LYS A 503 9.71 0.85 11.50
C LYS A 503 10.21 0.66 10.06
N ALA A 504 9.62 -0.28 9.32
CA ALA A 504 9.89 -0.49 7.91
C ALA A 504 9.12 0.46 6.96
N GLY A 505 8.36 1.42 7.49
CA GLY A 505 7.67 2.47 6.72
C GLY A 505 6.28 2.10 6.20
N ASP A 506 5.69 0.96 6.61
CA ASP A 506 4.42 0.46 6.07
C ASP A 506 3.20 1.35 6.42
N PRO A 507 2.51 1.95 5.42
CA PRO A 507 1.31 2.74 5.67
C PRO A 507 0.15 1.91 6.25
N PHE A 508 0.05 0.62 5.93
CA PHE A 508 -1.03 -0.23 6.44
C PHE A 508 -0.82 -0.57 7.93
N ALA A 509 0.40 -0.92 8.36
CA ALA A 509 0.72 -1.07 9.77
C ALA A 509 0.55 0.24 10.57
N MET A 510 0.98 1.37 10.00
CA MET A 510 0.72 2.70 10.58
C MET A 510 -0.78 2.95 10.77
N HIS A 511 -1.59 2.69 9.74
CA HIS A 511 -3.05 2.78 9.83
C HIS A 511 -3.63 1.86 10.91
N ALA A 512 -3.23 0.59 10.92
CA ALA A 512 -3.85 -0.44 11.74
C ALA A 512 -3.54 -0.27 13.24
N LEU A 513 -2.31 0.10 13.62
CA LEU A 513 -2.03 0.50 15.00
C LEU A 513 -2.61 1.90 15.29
N GLY A 514 -2.52 2.82 14.33
CA GLY A 514 -2.97 4.21 14.45
C GLY A 514 -4.46 4.34 14.81
N LYS A 515 -5.33 3.63 14.09
CA LYS A 515 -6.79 3.63 14.34
C LYS A 515 -7.20 3.02 15.69
N ARG A 516 -6.34 2.20 16.29
CA ARG A 516 -6.54 1.64 17.63
C ARG A 516 -6.11 2.65 18.69
N LEU A 517 -4.88 3.16 18.59
CA LEU A 517 -4.35 4.17 19.51
C LEU A 517 -5.16 5.48 19.51
N LEU A 518 -5.71 5.92 18.37
CA LEU A 518 -6.56 7.11 18.25
C LEU A 518 -7.86 7.02 19.07
N ARG A 519 -8.32 5.80 19.39
CA ARG A 519 -9.54 5.53 20.17
C ARG A 519 -9.27 5.22 21.64
N ASP A 520 -8.01 5.28 22.08
CA ASP A 520 -7.64 5.12 23.48
C ASP A 520 -7.95 6.40 24.28
N GLU A 521 -8.19 6.24 25.59
CA GLU A 521 -8.45 7.36 26.50
C GLU A 521 -7.15 8.08 26.92
N ASP A 522 -6.00 7.41 26.81
CA ASP A 522 -4.69 8.02 27.02
C ASP A 522 -4.32 9.00 25.90
N VAL A 523 -4.25 10.29 26.23
CA VAL A 523 -3.88 11.39 25.32
C VAL A 523 -2.53 11.17 24.62
N VAL A 524 -1.57 10.49 25.26
CA VAL A 524 -0.25 10.18 24.67
C VAL A 524 -0.40 9.15 23.55
N LYS A 525 -1.19 8.09 23.78
CA LYS A 525 -1.52 7.10 22.74
C LYS A 525 -2.39 7.71 21.65
N LYS A 526 -3.44 8.47 22.00
CA LYS A 526 -4.32 9.16 21.04
C LYS A 526 -3.52 10.02 20.06
N ARG A 527 -2.55 10.80 20.58
CA ARG A 527 -1.61 11.60 19.78
C ARG A 527 -0.73 10.74 18.86
N ARG A 528 -0.20 9.61 19.36
CA ARG A 528 0.55 8.64 18.54
C ARG A 528 -0.33 8.00 17.46
N GLY A 529 -1.60 7.74 17.76
CA GLY A 529 -2.58 7.23 16.79
C GLY A 529 -2.81 8.21 15.64
N PHE A 530 -2.97 9.49 15.97
CA PHE A 530 -3.06 10.57 14.98
C PHE A 530 -1.79 10.74 14.13
N ASP A 531 -0.59 10.66 14.74
CA ASP A 531 0.69 10.68 14.00
C ASP A 531 0.76 9.55 12.96
N LEU A 532 0.51 8.31 13.37
CA LEU A 532 0.60 7.15 12.49
C LEU A 532 -0.42 7.23 11.34
N LEU A 533 -1.67 7.61 11.62
CA LEU A 533 -2.68 7.81 10.57
C LEU A 533 -2.30 8.96 9.61
N SER A 534 -1.72 10.04 10.13
CA SER A 534 -1.22 11.16 9.31
C SER A 534 -0.03 10.76 8.44
N ARG A 535 0.89 9.92 8.92
CA ARG A 535 2.03 9.43 8.13
C ARG A 535 1.62 8.43 7.06
N ALA A 536 0.65 7.57 7.36
CA ALA A 536 0.02 6.72 6.35
C ALA A 536 -0.67 7.55 5.24
N LEU A 537 -1.29 8.68 5.60
CA LEU A 537 -1.96 9.56 4.64
C LEU A 537 -0.98 10.17 3.61
N GLU A 538 0.20 10.64 4.02
CA GLU A 538 1.24 11.15 3.08
C GLU A 538 1.89 10.05 2.23
N LEU A 539 1.59 8.78 2.51
CA LEU A 539 1.95 7.65 1.67
C LEU A 539 0.79 7.25 0.73
N GLY A 540 -0.33 8.00 0.75
CA GLY A 540 -1.50 7.85 -0.10
C GLY A 540 -2.65 7.02 0.49
N HIS A 541 -2.56 6.61 1.76
CA HIS A 541 -3.44 5.58 2.35
C HIS A 541 -4.87 6.08 2.63
N THR A 542 -5.77 5.85 1.69
CA THR A 542 -7.19 6.28 1.72
C THR A 542 -7.95 5.78 2.95
N TYR A 543 -7.71 4.56 3.43
CA TYR A 543 -8.35 4.07 4.65
C TYR A 543 -7.95 4.91 5.89
N SER A 544 -6.79 5.59 5.89
CA SER A 544 -6.43 6.52 6.97
C SER A 544 -7.18 7.85 6.86
N MET A 545 -7.50 8.29 5.64
CA MET A 545 -8.46 9.38 5.42
C MET A 545 -9.84 8.99 5.94
N ASN A 546 -10.33 7.78 5.62
CA ASN A 546 -11.60 7.27 6.15
C ASN A 546 -11.62 7.25 7.69
N GLU A 547 -10.58 6.75 8.35
CA GLU A 547 -10.51 6.70 9.82
C GLU A 547 -10.47 8.09 10.46
N LEU A 548 -9.70 9.03 9.92
CA LEU A 548 -9.64 10.41 10.42
C LEU A 548 -10.96 11.16 10.15
N GLY A 549 -11.56 10.96 8.97
CA GLY A 549 -12.86 11.52 8.62
C GLY A 549 -13.97 11.03 9.54
N VAL A 550 -14.08 9.70 9.71
CA VAL A 550 -15.00 9.07 10.66
C VAL A 550 -14.76 9.56 12.09
N TYR A 551 -13.50 9.70 12.51
CA TYR A 551 -13.16 10.20 13.84
C TYR A 551 -13.62 11.65 14.05
N TYR A 552 -13.27 12.58 13.17
CA TYR A 552 -13.66 13.98 13.32
C TYR A 552 -15.15 14.23 13.10
N LEU A 553 -15.85 13.38 12.32
CA LEU A 553 -17.28 13.52 12.06
C LEU A 553 -18.17 12.95 13.17
N TRP A 554 -17.75 11.88 13.87
CA TRP A 554 -18.56 11.18 14.88
C TRP A 554 -17.92 11.04 16.29
N SER A 555 -16.73 11.60 16.55
CA SER A 555 -16.16 11.62 17.91
C SER A 555 -17.03 12.43 18.88
N LYS A 556 -17.19 11.92 20.11
CA LYS A 556 -17.92 12.61 21.19
C LYS A 556 -17.10 13.71 21.88
N THR A 557 -15.77 13.66 21.76
CA THR A 557 -14.83 14.54 22.46
C THR A 557 -14.08 15.48 21.53
N ASP A 558 -13.87 15.07 20.28
CA ASP A 558 -12.94 15.71 19.34
C ASP A 558 -13.63 16.10 18.01
N ALA A 559 -14.96 16.28 18.03
CA ALA A 559 -15.75 16.57 16.83
C ALA A 559 -15.25 17.83 16.09
N GLN A 560 -14.90 17.65 14.82
CA GLN A 560 -14.57 18.71 13.85
C GLN A 560 -15.27 18.36 12.53
N PRO A 561 -16.62 18.50 12.43
CA PRO A 561 -17.39 17.87 11.35
C PRO A 561 -16.98 18.27 9.94
N GLU A 562 -16.71 19.55 9.69
CA GLU A 562 -16.27 20.07 8.38
C GLU A 562 -14.94 19.46 7.94
N ARG A 563 -13.97 19.38 8.86
CA ARG A 563 -12.71 18.64 8.67
C ARG A 563 -12.94 17.13 8.49
N GLY A 564 -13.91 16.56 9.20
CA GLY A 564 -14.31 15.17 9.02
C GLY A 564 -14.78 14.90 7.59
N LEU A 565 -15.60 15.80 7.04
CA LEU A 565 -16.08 15.74 5.66
C LEU A 565 -14.94 15.89 4.63
N SER A 566 -13.96 16.79 4.85
CA SER A 566 -12.85 16.95 3.90
C SER A 566 -11.98 15.69 3.77
N TYR A 567 -11.70 14.97 4.87
CA TYR A 567 -11.05 13.65 4.80
C TYR A 567 -11.86 12.62 4.01
N LEU A 568 -13.20 12.63 4.11
CA LEU A 568 -14.04 11.68 3.38
C LEU A 568 -14.14 12.03 1.89
N ASN A 569 -14.19 13.31 1.54
CA ASN A 569 -14.12 13.80 0.15
C ASN A 569 -12.80 13.38 -0.51
N ALA A 570 -11.65 13.69 0.10
CA ALA A 570 -10.34 13.34 -0.44
C ALA A 570 -10.13 11.82 -0.62
N SER A 571 -10.83 11.00 0.17
CA SER A 571 -10.87 9.53 0.03
C SER A 571 -11.74 9.10 -1.17
N ALA A 572 -12.95 9.65 -1.30
CA ALA A 572 -13.85 9.36 -2.42
C ALA A 572 -13.32 9.85 -3.78
N GLU A 573 -12.62 10.98 -3.82
CA GLU A 573 -11.91 11.53 -4.99
C GLU A 573 -10.73 10.63 -5.45
N ARG A 574 -10.28 9.72 -4.58
CA ARG A 574 -9.32 8.65 -4.89
C ARG A 574 -9.98 7.32 -5.25
N GLY A 575 -11.32 7.29 -5.35
CA GLY A 575 -12.11 6.11 -5.72
C GLY A 575 -12.35 5.12 -4.57
N ASP A 576 -12.04 5.50 -3.33
CA ASP A 576 -12.14 4.59 -2.18
C ASP A 576 -13.60 4.26 -1.85
N ILE A 577 -13.97 2.97 -1.96
CA ILE A 577 -15.35 2.50 -1.78
C ILE A 577 -15.89 2.70 -0.35
N PHE A 578 -15.00 2.77 0.66
CA PHE A 578 -15.38 3.08 2.03
C PHE A 578 -15.49 4.60 2.24
N GLY A 579 -14.67 5.40 1.55
CA GLY A 579 -14.80 6.87 1.48
C GLY A 579 -16.15 7.28 0.91
N VAL A 580 -16.51 6.74 -0.26
CA VAL A 580 -17.81 6.93 -0.91
C VAL A 580 -18.97 6.48 0.02
N ALA A 581 -18.85 5.31 0.68
CA ALA A 581 -19.86 4.85 1.62
C ALA A 581 -19.98 5.74 2.88
N ASN A 582 -18.87 6.31 3.37
CA ASN A 582 -18.85 7.22 4.51
C ASN A 582 -19.45 8.59 4.16
N LEU A 583 -19.23 9.11 2.94
CA LEU A 583 -19.95 10.28 2.43
C LEU A 583 -21.45 10.01 2.32
N ALA A 584 -21.85 8.84 1.83
CA ALA A 584 -23.27 8.45 1.79
C ALA A 584 -23.92 8.48 3.19
N TYR A 585 -23.20 8.05 4.24
CA TYR A 585 -23.65 8.22 5.63
C TYR A 585 -23.72 9.70 6.06
N ALA A 586 -22.75 10.54 5.69
CA ALA A 586 -22.75 11.97 6.02
C ALA A 586 -23.91 12.74 5.37
N HIS A 587 -24.18 12.48 4.08
CA HIS A 587 -25.31 13.05 3.35
C HIS A 587 -26.66 12.56 3.87
N ARG A 588 -26.80 11.26 4.18
CA ARG A 588 -28.02 10.70 4.79
C ARG A 588 -28.41 11.39 6.09
N ASP A 589 -27.41 11.65 6.94
CA ASP A 589 -27.63 12.14 8.31
C ASP A 589 -27.59 13.68 8.42
N GLY A 590 -27.20 14.40 7.36
CA GLY A 590 -27.11 15.87 7.37
C GLY A 590 -25.98 16.40 8.26
N LEU A 591 -24.81 15.76 8.19
CA LEU A 591 -23.67 16.09 9.03
C LEU A 591 -22.81 17.22 8.43
N ALA A 592 -21.95 17.85 9.24
CA ALA A 592 -21.01 18.87 8.77
C ALA A 592 -21.66 20.06 8.01
N GLY A 593 -22.88 20.45 8.40
CA GLY A 593 -23.63 21.53 7.76
C GLY A 593 -24.37 21.14 6.48
N LEU A 594 -24.25 19.89 6.02
CA LEU A 594 -25.02 19.35 4.90
C LEU A 594 -26.52 19.27 5.25
N THR A 595 -27.38 19.57 4.28
CA THR A 595 -28.79 19.16 4.35
C THR A 595 -28.88 17.64 4.20
N ALA A 596 -29.70 16.99 5.02
CA ALA A 596 -29.91 15.55 4.93
C ALA A 596 -30.59 15.18 3.60
N ASP A 597 -29.86 14.48 2.73
CA ASP A 597 -30.29 14.05 1.39
C ASP A 597 -30.23 12.53 1.29
N ALA A 598 -31.38 11.90 1.01
CA ALA A 598 -31.50 10.46 0.91
C ALA A 598 -31.24 9.93 -0.50
N GLU A 599 -31.59 10.67 -1.54
CA GLU A 599 -31.40 10.26 -2.94
C GLU A 599 -29.91 10.37 -3.30
N HIS A 600 -29.22 11.44 -2.90
CA HIS A 600 -27.78 11.54 -3.09
C HIS A 600 -27.00 10.51 -2.24
N ALA A 601 -27.49 10.20 -1.03
CA ALA A 601 -26.94 9.10 -0.24
C ALA A 601 -27.18 7.74 -0.91
N TYR A 602 -28.32 7.52 -1.58
CA TYR A 602 -28.58 6.32 -2.38
C TYR A 602 -27.58 6.18 -3.52
N ASP A 603 -27.32 7.24 -4.30
CA ASP A 603 -26.36 7.22 -5.40
C ASP A 603 -24.96 6.84 -4.94
N LEU A 604 -24.48 7.46 -3.85
CA LEU A 604 -23.19 7.15 -3.24
C LEU A 604 -23.12 5.72 -2.69
N PHE A 605 -24.17 5.23 -1.99
CA PHE A 605 -24.20 3.82 -1.59
C PHE A 605 -24.27 2.86 -2.80
N ALA A 606 -24.94 3.24 -3.89
CA ALA A 606 -25.01 2.42 -5.10
C ALA A 606 -23.64 2.34 -5.79
N GLN A 607 -22.91 3.45 -5.87
CA GLN A 607 -21.52 3.50 -6.34
C GLN A 607 -20.60 2.63 -5.48
N ALA A 608 -20.61 2.80 -4.15
CA ALA A 608 -19.83 1.97 -3.23
C ALA A 608 -20.20 0.48 -3.33
N SER A 609 -21.50 0.17 -3.51
CA SER A 609 -21.99 -1.18 -3.70
C SER A 609 -21.53 -1.78 -5.04
N ALA A 610 -21.50 -1.01 -6.13
CA ALA A 610 -20.94 -1.45 -7.40
C ALA A 610 -19.44 -1.77 -7.28
N GLY A 611 -18.69 -0.95 -6.52
CA GLY A 611 -17.30 -1.21 -6.11
C GLY A 611 -17.12 -2.35 -5.09
N GLY A 612 -18.17 -3.09 -4.73
CA GLY A 612 -18.09 -4.29 -3.89
C GLY A 612 -18.28 -4.07 -2.38
N HIS A 613 -18.48 -2.84 -1.90
CA HIS A 613 -18.59 -2.54 -0.46
C HIS A 613 -19.67 -3.41 0.23
N PRO A 614 -19.35 -4.11 1.35
CA PRO A 614 -20.23 -5.13 1.91
C PRO A 614 -21.53 -4.58 2.51
N PHE A 615 -21.46 -3.47 3.24
CA PHE A 615 -22.59 -2.93 4.03
C PHE A 615 -23.40 -1.85 3.31
N ALA A 616 -23.00 -1.44 2.09
CA ALA A 616 -23.71 -0.43 1.30
C ALA A 616 -25.08 -0.92 0.77
N PRO A 617 -25.24 -2.16 0.28
CA PRO A 617 -26.55 -2.71 -0.07
C PRO A 617 -27.55 -2.61 1.09
N SER A 618 -27.17 -3.04 2.29
CA SER A 618 -28.05 -2.94 3.46
C SER A 618 -28.29 -1.51 3.94
N ALA A 619 -27.43 -0.55 3.61
CA ALA A 619 -27.71 0.87 3.83
C ALA A 619 -28.84 1.37 2.91
N ILE A 620 -28.80 1.03 1.62
CA ILE A 620 -29.89 1.31 0.66
C ILE A 620 -31.19 0.65 1.12
N GLY A 621 -31.16 -0.64 1.48
CA GLY A 621 -32.32 -1.35 1.99
C GLY A 621 -32.96 -0.66 3.22
N ARG A 622 -32.14 -0.03 4.08
CA ARG A 622 -32.62 0.77 5.22
C ARG A 622 -33.27 2.10 4.78
N LEU A 623 -32.76 2.78 3.75
CA LEU A 623 -33.38 4.00 3.20
C LEU A 623 -34.79 3.69 2.64
N ILE A 624 -34.90 2.63 1.84
CA ILE A 624 -36.17 2.19 1.24
C ILE A 624 -37.18 1.82 2.34
N MET A 625 -36.78 1.00 3.31
CA MET A 625 -37.68 0.59 4.41
C MET A 625 -38.04 1.74 5.37
N ALA A 626 -37.21 2.79 5.46
CA ALA A 626 -37.52 4.02 6.17
C ALA A 626 -38.42 4.98 5.35
N LYS A 627 -38.82 4.62 4.12
CA LYS A 627 -39.55 5.47 3.16
C LYS A 627 -38.86 6.81 2.92
N LYS A 628 -37.54 6.74 2.67
CA LYS A 628 -36.69 7.90 2.39
C LYS A 628 -36.38 8.10 0.91
N LEU A 629 -36.79 7.17 0.06
CA LEU A 629 -36.62 7.22 -1.40
C LEU A 629 -38.00 7.05 -2.04
N ASP A 630 -38.32 7.86 -3.04
CA ASP A 630 -39.65 7.82 -3.68
C ASP A 630 -39.79 6.67 -4.69
N GLY A 631 -41.00 6.12 -4.80
CA GLY A 631 -41.33 5.01 -5.72
C GLY A 631 -40.78 3.62 -5.33
N GLN A 632 -39.78 3.54 -4.46
CA GLN A 632 -39.15 2.28 -4.02
C GLN A 632 -40.08 1.44 -3.12
N SER A 633 -39.98 0.10 -3.21
CA SER A 633 -40.83 -0.85 -2.47
C SER A 633 -40.03 -1.80 -1.55
N PRO A 634 -40.69 -2.52 -0.63
CA PRO A 634 -40.01 -3.55 0.17
C PRO A 634 -39.41 -4.70 -0.65
N ALA A 635 -39.81 -4.89 -1.91
CA ALA A 635 -39.18 -5.86 -2.80
C ALA A 635 -37.78 -5.39 -3.24
N ASP A 636 -37.64 -4.10 -3.52
CA ASP A 636 -36.36 -3.47 -3.87
C ASP A 636 -35.42 -3.47 -2.66
N ALA A 637 -35.96 -3.17 -1.47
CA ALA A 637 -35.21 -3.32 -0.22
C ALA A 637 -34.71 -4.76 0.02
N LEU A 638 -35.54 -5.77 -0.27
CA LEU A 638 -35.15 -7.18 -0.17
C LEU A 638 -34.02 -7.53 -1.14
N HIS A 639 -34.09 -7.06 -2.39
CA HIS A 639 -33.02 -7.25 -3.37
C HIS A 639 -31.67 -6.72 -2.86
N TRP A 640 -31.66 -5.50 -2.33
CA TRP A 640 -30.45 -4.92 -1.73
C TRP A 640 -29.98 -5.68 -0.47
N TYR A 641 -30.89 -6.14 0.39
CA TYR A 641 -30.53 -6.96 1.54
C TYR A 641 -29.97 -8.34 1.17
N ASP A 642 -30.41 -8.93 0.05
CA ASP A 642 -29.87 -10.20 -0.47
C ASP A 642 -28.45 -10.02 -1.04
N ILE A 643 -28.14 -8.89 -1.69
CA ILE A 643 -26.76 -8.53 -2.09
C ILE A 643 -25.88 -8.33 -0.84
N GLY A 644 -26.42 -7.72 0.22
CA GLY A 644 -25.72 -7.64 1.51
C GLY A 644 -25.43 -9.01 2.10
N LEU A 645 -26.40 -9.93 2.07
CA LEU A 645 -26.24 -11.28 2.62
C LEU A 645 -25.24 -12.16 1.85
N THR A 646 -25.17 -12.06 0.52
CA THR A 646 -24.11 -12.76 -0.24
C THR A 646 -22.72 -12.18 0.05
N ARG A 647 -22.66 -10.89 0.39
CA ARG A 647 -21.49 -10.20 0.97
C ARG A 647 -21.50 -10.23 2.50
N GLY A 648 -21.79 -11.37 3.13
CA GLY A 648 -21.55 -11.60 4.56
C GLY A 648 -22.29 -10.71 5.57
N ASP A 649 -23.17 -9.79 5.14
CA ASP A 649 -23.89 -8.91 6.06
C ASP A 649 -25.08 -9.65 6.71
N GLY A 650 -24.87 -10.07 7.96
CA GLY A 650 -25.91 -10.66 8.78
C GLY A 650 -27.14 -9.77 8.95
N TRP A 651 -26.99 -8.44 9.00
CA TRP A 651 -28.14 -7.51 9.03
C TRP A 651 -28.89 -7.46 7.70
N GLY A 652 -28.19 -7.65 6.59
CA GLY A 652 -28.82 -7.93 5.29
C GLY A 652 -29.75 -9.13 5.40
N GLY A 653 -29.21 -10.29 5.78
CA GLY A 653 -30.02 -11.51 5.90
C GLY A 653 -31.14 -11.44 6.94
N ALA A 654 -30.93 -10.80 8.09
CA ALA A 654 -31.96 -10.64 9.12
C ALA A 654 -33.11 -9.71 8.66
N ASN A 655 -32.80 -8.60 7.99
CA ASN A 655 -33.80 -7.66 7.49
C ASN A 655 -34.54 -8.23 6.26
N GLY A 656 -33.84 -8.88 5.33
CA GLY A 656 -34.44 -9.57 4.20
C GLY A 656 -35.37 -10.71 4.64
N ALA A 657 -34.97 -11.50 5.64
CA ALA A 657 -35.84 -12.49 6.28
C ALA A 657 -37.09 -11.86 6.91
N TRP A 658 -36.94 -10.70 7.57
CA TRP A 658 -38.09 -9.99 8.15
C TRP A 658 -39.09 -9.53 7.07
N ILE A 659 -38.64 -8.97 5.95
CA ILE A 659 -39.51 -8.59 4.83
C ILE A 659 -40.24 -9.82 4.26
N ALA A 660 -39.51 -10.90 4.00
CA ALA A 660 -40.06 -12.13 3.42
C ALA A 660 -41.07 -12.85 4.32
N LEU A 661 -40.92 -12.77 5.65
CA LEU A 661 -41.78 -13.46 6.63
C LEU A 661 -42.97 -12.62 7.12
N ASN A 662 -43.05 -11.32 6.78
CA ASN A 662 -44.14 -10.41 7.17
C ASN A 662 -44.99 -9.94 5.96
N PRO A 663 -45.19 -10.78 4.93
CA PRO A 663 -45.77 -10.44 3.62
C PRO A 663 -45.58 -9.01 3.06
N LEU A 664 -44.41 -8.40 3.24
CA LEU A 664 -44.16 -7.03 2.75
C LEU A 664 -43.71 -6.97 1.28
N SER A 665 -43.20 -8.08 0.74
CA SER A 665 -42.76 -8.23 -0.65
C SER A 665 -43.40 -9.47 -1.28
N GLY A 666 -44.50 -9.27 -2.01
CA GLY A 666 -45.17 -10.34 -2.77
C GLY A 666 -45.60 -11.55 -1.93
N SER A 667 -45.57 -12.74 -2.54
CA SER A 667 -45.77 -14.02 -1.85
C SER A 667 -44.49 -14.84 -1.94
N ILE A 668 -43.57 -14.61 -1.00
CA ILE A 668 -42.31 -15.36 -0.89
C ILE A 668 -42.55 -16.65 -0.08
N PRO A 669 -42.08 -17.82 -0.54
CA PRO A 669 -42.17 -19.06 0.25
C PRO A 669 -41.48 -18.94 1.61
N ARG A 670 -42.13 -19.40 2.68
CA ARG A 670 -41.59 -19.32 4.06
C ARG A 670 -40.19 -19.91 4.21
N ALA A 671 -39.92 -21.03 3.53
CA ALA A 671 -38.61 -21.68 3.51
C ALA A 671 -37.47 -20.74 3.06
N GLU A 672 -37.74 -19.82 2.12
CA GLU A 672 -36.76 -18.85 1.64
C GLU A 672 -36.51 -17.70 2.62
N GLY A 673 -37.57 -17.22 3.30
CA GLY A 673 -37.45 -16.21 4.36
C GLY A 673 -36.66 -16.77 5.56
N ILE A 674 -36.93 -18.02 5.93
CA ILE A 674 -36.18 -18.74 6.97
C ILE A 674 -34.74 -19.00 6.54
N THR A 675 -34.49 -19.32 5.27
CA THR A 675 -33.13 -19.51 4.74
C THR A 675 -32.27 -18.25 4.89
N ARG A 676 -32.83 -17.06 4.64
CA ARG A 676 -32.13 -15.77 4.86
C ARG A 676 -31.76 -15.57 6.33
N ALA A 677 -32.67 -15.89 7.26
CA ALA A 677 -32.38 -15.88 8.69
C ALA A 677 -31.35 -16.94 9.09
N ALA A 678 -31.41 -18.15 8.53
CA ALA A 678 -30.45 -19.22 8.82
C ALA A 678 -29.00 -18.82 8.45
N LYS A 679 -28.83 -18.16 7.29
CA LYS A 679 -27.54 -17.58 6.88
C LYS A 679 -27.10 -16.43 7.79
N ALA A 680 -28.00 -15.52 8.17
CA ALA A 680 -27.69 -14.46 9.14
C ALA A 680 -27.28 -15.01 10.53
N LEU A 681 -27.83 -16.14 10.95
CA LEU A 681 -27.54 -16.80 12.24
C LEU A 681 -26.12 -17.39 12.34
N VAL A 682 -25.42 -17.56 11.22
CA VAL A 682 -24.05 -18.13 11.18
C VAL A 682 -22.96 -17.10 10.83
N LEU A 683 -23.35 -15.85 10.58
CA LEU A 683 -22.45 -14.73 10.35
C LEU A 683 -22.10 -14.01 11.67
N SER A 684 -21.00 -13.26 11.71
CA SER A 684 -20.35 -12.81 12.95
C SER A 684 -21.09 -11.74 13.78
N ASN A 685 -22.16 -11.12 13.26
CA ASN A 685 -22.86 -10.04 13.96
C ASN A 685 -23.90 -10.56 14.96
N SER A 686 -23.60 -10.52 16.26
CA SER A 686 -24.46 -11.04 17.33
C SER A 686 -25.88 -10.44 17.38
N GLY A 687 -26.05 -9.15 17.05
CA GLY A 687 -27.37 -8.53 16.99
C GLY A 687 -28.23 -9.07 15.84
N ALA A 688 -27.61 -9.31 14.68
CA ALA A 688 -28.25 -9.98 13.56
C ALA A 688 -28.56 -11.45 13.87
N GLN A 689 -27.65 -12.16 14.55
CA GLN A 689 -27.88 -13.53 15.02
C GLN A 689 -29.11 -13.63 15.93
N GLU A 690 -29.27 -12.72 16.90
CA GLU A 690 -30.43 -12.70 17.80
C GLU A 690 -31.72 -12.42 17.02
N ALA A 691 -31.73 -11.41 16.15
CA ALA A 691 -32.87 -11.06 15.31
C ALA A 691 -33.29 -12.23 14.40
N ALA A 692 -32.32 -12.89 13.76
CA ALA A 692 -32.53 -14.07 12.94
C ALA A 692 -33.04 -15.28 13.74
N LEU A 693 -32.46 -15.55 14.91
CA LEU A 693 -32.91 -16.64 15.80
C LEU A 693 -34.34 -16.42 16.29
N LYS A 694 -34.73 -15.16 16.55
CA LYS A 694 -36.10 -14.78 16.91
C LYS A 694 -37.07 -15.02 15.75
N LEU A 695 -36.69 -14.70 14.51
CA LEU A 695 -37.48 -15.01 13.31
C LEU A 695 -37.66 -16.52 13.11
N ILE A 696 -36.60 -17.32 13.26
CA ILE A 696 -36.63 -18.78 13.12
C ILE A 696 -37.50 -19.44 14.21
N LYS A 697 -37.34 -19.02 15.47
CA LYS A 697 -38.12 -19.57 16.61
C LYS A 697 -39.63 -19.33 16.51
N ALA A 698 -40.07 -18.39 15.67
CA ALA A 698 -41.49 -18.11 15.43
C ALA A 698 -42.16 -19.02 14.37
N GLN A 699 -41.43 -19.94 13.72
CA GLN A 699 -41.94 -20.75 12.61
C GLN A 699 -42.27 -22.20 13.02
N SER A 700 -43.06 -22.89 12.19
CA SER A 700 -43.39 -24.31 12.44
C SER A 700 -42.18 -25.23 12.26
N SER A 701 -42.26 -26.46 12.77
CA SER A 701 -41.22 -27.47 12.48
C SER A 701 -41.12 -27.76 10.98
N THR A 702 -42.25 -27.85 10.29
CA THR A 702 -42.35 -28.11 8.85
C THR A 702 -41.70 -27.00 8.03
N ASP A 703 -41.88 -25.73 8.39
CA ASP A 703 -41.23 -24.61 7.68
C ASP A 703 -39.69 -24.59 7.89
N ILE A 704 -39.22 -24.96 9.09
CA ILE A 704 -37.78 -25.05 9.42
C ILE A 704 -37.11 -26.22 8.68
N ASP A 705 -37.78 -27.37 8.61
CA ASP A 705 -37.30 -28.52 7.85
C ASP A 705 -37.36 -28.26 6.33
N ALA A 706 -38.38 -27.55 5.84
CA ALA A 706 -38.44 -27.10 4.46
C ALA A 706 -37.32 -26.10 4.12
N ALA A 707 -36.99 -25.16 5.03
CA ALA A 707 -35.85 -24.27 4.85
C ALA A 707 -34.51 -25.02 4.81
N THR A 708 -34.36 -26.05 5.65
CA THR A 708 -33.19 -26.94 5.61
C THR A 708 -33.09 -27.65 4.26
N GLN A 709 -34.19 -28.26 3.77
CA GLN A 709 -34.26 -28.88 2.45
C GLN A 709 -33.99 -27.88 1.32
N PHE A 710 -34.47 -26.63 1.43
CA PHE A 710 -34.25 -25.58 0.45
C PHE A 710 -32.76 -25.22 0.32
N ILE A 711 -32.03 -25.10 1.44
CA ILE A 711 -30.58 -24.87 1.43
C ILE A 711 -29.85 -26.03 0.74
N LEU A 712 -30.14 -27.27 1.14
CA LEU A 712 -29.49 -28.46 0.56
C LEU A 712 -29.79 -28.58 -0.95
N LYS A 713 -31.01 -28.29 -1.39
CA LYS A 713 -31.39 -28.26 -2.80
C LYS A 713 -30.68 -27.14 -3.57
N GLY A 714 -30.50 -25.97 -2.96
CA GLY A 714 -29.69 -24.87 -3.50
C GLY A 714 -28.19 -25.21 -3.62
N LEU A 715 -27.72 -26.23 -2.89
CA LEU A 715 -26.38 -26.81 -2.99
C LEU A 715 -26.32 -28.06 -3.91
N GLY A 716 -27.36 -28.28 -4.72
CA GLY A 716 -27.39 -29.32 -5.75
C GLY A 716 -27.99 -30.67 -5.33
N ALA A 717 -28.53 -30.81 -4.11
CA ALA A 717 -29.20 -32.06 -3.71
C ALA A 717 -30.51 -32.30 -4.48
N ASP A 718 -30.64 -33.48 -5.10
CA ASP A 718 -31.91 -33.95 -5.67
C ASP A 718 -32.89 -34.41 -4.58
N ILE A 719 -33.56 -33.44 -3.96
CA ILE A 719 -34.60 -33.65 -2.95
C ILE A 719 -35.83 -32.77 -3.20
N GLN A 720 -36.95 -33.17 -2.62
CA GLN A 720 -38.13 -32.31 -2.51
C GLN A 720 -37.98 -31.34 -1.33
N VAL A 721 -38.72 -30.23 -1.41
CA VAL A 721 -38.87 -29.25 -0.32
C VAL A 721 -40.31 -29.36 0.17
N ASP A 722 -40.55 -30.33 1.06
CA ASP A 722 -41.86 -30.77 1.53
C ASP A 722 -42.06 -30.61 3.05
N GLY A 723 -41.01 -30.18 3.77
CA GLY A 723 -41.00 -30.02 5.22
C GLY A 723 -40.91 -31.33 6.00
N GLN A 724 -40.56 -32.45 5.35
CA GLN A 724 -40.40 -33.76 5.96
C GLN A 724 -38.93 -34.19 5.93
N PHE A 725 -38.16 -33.91 7.00
CA PHE A 725 -36.72 -34.22 7.05
C PHE A 725 -36.41 -35.71 7.27
N GLY A 726 -36.79 -36.53 6.30
CA GLY A 726 -36.66 -37.98 6.28
C GLY A 726 -35.29 -38.48 5.77
N PRO A 727 -35.16 -39.80 5.50
CA PRO A 727 -33.90 -40.42 5.12
C PRO A 727 -33.24 -39.87 3.85
N ALA A 728 -34.02 -39.31 2.91
CA ALA A 728 -33.48 -38.67 1.72
C ALA A 728 -32.78 -37.35 2.05
N SER A 729 -33.45 -36.46 2.80
CA SER A 729 -32.89 -35.18 3.24
C SER A 729 -31.69 -35.35 4.18
N ARG A 730 -31.67 -36.42 4.99
CA ARG A 730 -30.50 -36.82 5.79
C ARG A 730 -29.31 -37.17 4.91
N ARG A 731 -29.44 -38.13 4.00
CA ARG A 731 -28.34 -38.48 3.07
C ARG A 731 -27.85 -37.29 2.26
N ALA A 732 -28.75 -36.44 1.78
CA ALA A 732 -28.38 -35.20 1.08
C ALA A 732 -27.55 -34.24 1.96
N PHE A 733 -27.93 -34.06 3.22
CA PHE A 733 -27.14 -33.29 4.19
C PHE A 733 -25.77 -33.92 4.40
N ASP A 734 -25.73 -35.23 4.70
CA ASP A 734 -24.50 -35.93 5.05
C ASP A 734 -23.51 -35.95 3.87
N GLN A 735 -24.00 -36.05 2.62
CA GLN A 735 -23.22 -35.93 1.37
C GLN A 735 -22.68 -34.51 1.12
N ILE A 736 -23.48 -33.47 1.37
CA ILE A 736 -23.04 -32.07 1.23
C ILE A 736 -22.03 -31.72 2.34
N ALA A 737 -22.19 -32.28 3.54
CA ALA A 737 -21.20 -32.18 4.61
C ALA A 737 -19.87 -32.86 4.23
N GLU A 738 -19.91 -34.05 3.62
CA GLU A 738 -18.72 -34.75 3.10
C GLU A 738 -18.00 -33.91 2.04
N GLN A 739 -18.73 -33.31 1.09
CA GLN A 739 -18.18 -32.39 0.08
C GLN A 739 -17.57 -31.12 0.69
N ALA A 740 -18.12 -30.63 1.81
CA ALA A 740 -17.63 -29.46 2.52
C ALA A 740 -16.49 -29.77 3.52
N GLY A 741 -16.08 -31.03 3.68
CA GLY A 741 -15.10 -31.45 4.71
C GLY A 741 -15.61 -31.33 6.15
N LEU A 742 -16.93 -31.30 6.35
CA LEU A 742 -17.60 -31.08 7.63
C LEU A 742 -18.31 -32.34 8.16
N ALA A 743 -18.85 -32.26 9.38
CA ALA A 743 -19.40 -33.41 10.08
C ALA A 743 -20.62 -34.04 9.37
N THR A 744 -20.46 -35.26 8.87
CA THR A 744 -21.43 -36.01 8.05
C THR A 744 -22.57 -36.63 8.86
N ALA A 745 -23.20 -35.86 9.76
CA ALA A 745 -24.27 -36.32 10.62
C ALA A 745 -25.30 -35.20 10.91
N ALA A 746 -26.35 -35.11 10.08
CA ALA A 746 -27.43 -34.13 10.21
C ALA A 746 -28.02 -34.06 11.64
N PRO A 747 -27.89 -32.92 12.37
CA PRO A 747 -28.32 -32.79 13.76
C PRO A 747 -29.77 -33.20 14.02
N SER A 748 -30.06 -33.63 15.25
CA SER A 748 -31.40 -34.08 15.67
C SER A 748 -32.36 -32.90 15.87
N ASP A 749 -31.94 -31.85 16.59
CA ASP A 749 -32.69 -30.60 16.66
C ASP A 749 -32.79 -29.91 15.29
N LYS A 750 -33.94 -29.27 15.05
CA LYS A 750 -34.28 -28.63 13.77
C LYS A 750 -33.62 -27.26 13.57
N ILE A 751 -33.37 -26.49 14.64
CA ILE A 751 -32.70 -25.19 14.56
C ILE A 751 -31.19 -25.40 14.42
N ASP A 752 -30.62 -26.35 15.18
CA ASP A 752 -29.20 -26.70 15.03
C ASP A 752 -28.92 -27.32 13.66
N ARG A 753 -29.81 -28.18 13.14
CA ARG A 753 -29.75 -28.69 11.76
C ARG A 753 -29.84 -27.59 10.70
N LEU A 754 -30.76 -26.64 10.85
CA LEU A 754 -30.89 -25.49 9.95
C LEU A 754 -29.65 -24.57 10.00
N ARG A 755 -29.08 -24.34 11.19
CA ARG A 755 -27.82 -23.60 11.38
C ARG A 755 -26.67 -24.30 10.67
N GLU A 756 -26.57 -25.62 10.83
CA GLU A 756 -25.49 -26.38 10.21
C GLU A 756 -25.64 -26.44 8.68
N ALA A 757 -26.85 -26.56 8.14
CA ALA A 757 -27.08 -26.41 6.70
C ALA A 757 -26.66 -25.02 6.18
N ALA A 758 -26.86 -23.95 6.96
CA ALA A 758 -26.36 -22.61 6.61
C ALA A 758 -24.82 -22.50 6.68
N ARG A 759 -24.15 -23.24 7.57
CA ARG A 759 -22.67 -23.41 7.53
C ARG A 759 -22.22 -24.16 6.29
N LEU A 760 -22.86 -25.28 5.94
CA LEU A 760 -22.57 -26.02 4.69
C LEU A 760 -22.67 -25.10 3.46
N HIS A 761 -23.65 -24.20 3.44
CA HIS A 761 -23.76 -23.22 2.37
C HIS A 761 -22.53 -22.31 2.28
N PHE A 762 -22.09 -21.70 3.37
CA PHE A 762 -20.91 -20.83 3.35
C PHE A 762 -19.58 -21.57 3.22
N ALA A 763 -19.49 -22.84 3.61
CA ALA A 763 -18.30 -23.67 3.36
C ALA A 763 -18.12 -23.95 1.85
N LEU A 764 -19.22 -24.18 1.12
CA LEU A 764 -19.20 -24.40 -0.34
C LEU A 764 -19.35 -23.10 -1.16
N ASN A 765 -19.69 -21.98 -0.52
CA ASN A 765 -19.83 -20.65 -1.12
C ASN A 765 -19.17 -19.63 -0.18
N PRO A 766 -17.83 -19.65 -0.05
CA PRO A 766 -17.12 -18.83 0.94
C PRO A 766 -17.33 -17.35 0.69
N VAL A 767 -17.70 -16.64 1.76
CA VAL A 767 -17.64 -15.18 1.79
C VAL A 767 -16.17 -14.79 1.79
N ARG A 768 -15.76 -13.97 0.81
CA ARG A 768 -14.42 -13.43 0.64
C ARG A 768 -13.86 -12.77 1.90
N GLN A 769 -12.96 -13.42 2.65
CA GLN A 769 -12.45 -12.90 3.93
C GLN A 769 -11.46 -11.71 3.77
N ASP A 770 -11.13 -11.31 2.55
CA ASP A 770 -10.40 -10.08 2.24
C ASP A 770 -11.31 -8.83 2.13
N LEU A 771 -12.62 -8.99 2.39
CA LEU A 771 -13.62 -7.91 2.41
C LEU A 771 -14.28 -7.65 3.79
N PHE A 772 -13.85 -8.30 4.88
CA PHE A 772 -14.48 -8.25 6.22
C PHE A 772 -13.47 -8.20 7.37
#